data_AF-A0A534WYY9-F1
#
_entry.id   AF-A0A534WYY9-F1
#
_cell.length_a   1.000
_cell.length_b   1.000
_cell.length_c   1.000
_cell.angle_alpha   90.00
_cell.angle_beta   90.00
_cell.angle_gamma   90.00
#
_symmetry.space_group_name_H-M   'P 1'
#
loop_
_entity.id
_entity.type
_entity.pdbx_description
1 polymer ?
#
loop_
_entity_poly.entity_id
_entity_poly.type
_entity_poly.pdbx_seq_one_letter_code
_entity_poly.pdbx_strand_id
1 'polypeptide(L)'
;MRPRFAIAVLGALAASAGLARQAHALNACTLADIIASEGANCPASTAPCSIKKNYTIANGCILDFGNRAVTVSGPGGTLDVGSRSMTIKAGSFTIGSGGNVQGLGNHPAPQDRGGMIMIQTTGAVVVDKAAANGIVDVSGDTLAGTVLIQAGGPVTLKGKLMAKNSTTSGGGGSITIRAGGDFIYAAAGVLSVGGSALSAAGSIDIVASGRVDLGDLVDLVGGDGGALDVEAGADAVTRKIDADATGDAGSGGCVGIVAGTQLQILGPITEDGSGSSIGSGGGCGGFGCFESRFGDLNVSANVLAEGNVPDGGGGDLAFISRGSINVASGTIVSARASGDMGCGGCLLMDAFFDVTSAGMLDTSGGFGGNFTELDAGRNVTLTGPVDASGRAIAGFGGGLVVVAGQQGRGNLSIQNMVDVRGGGCSVSFGCGAGGLTDLSACDVTLTAAGRLLAGGPQGGENDLTAREQLTILGNVDATTTGGTAPADGVNRFVYPSRKPPSISGSVTPSPSLTAMPTCTSATQSGCLVPCPTCGNGVVEFPETCDTVGTPQSCDGCSVFCQVENCNDANVCTSDSCSPSLGCRHVAVPDGTSCSDGNVCNGNEQCANGTCLTGVPLNCSDNNPCTLDPCDPTAGCQPHTPAGAGTTCSDNNACTIGDSCDGSGTCQPGGPRVCNDGRECTTDTCDPVRGCVFTNRTGSCTDDGNTCTADVCSGGNCTHPTQPDGTACDDGAFCTVNEACHGGSCSGGVPRSCDDGNACTTDSCDETAKACVNSPLGSCCGNGVTEPGEECDDGNTSNTDACLTTCVAARCGDGFVQTGVEECDLGAQNSNAPNAACRTDCHPQRCGDGIVDDQHGEQCDDGNTTAGDGCSPQCAAELPATAQRIPGKGNPATDCALEWAMDRPAVDSKGVPSIKQKCKDGTSCDTGTTAGECTFSVWICANNTDPHLPTCRPGAGSSGIGTVVSADVSKPSTAEAGVRPEDAANRQELLRATLATQASPPDFCGRRMQIRVPLKAPGRKGVKTLRIRGTTDRTVVDSDTLKLFCLP
;
A
#
# COMPACT_ATOMS: atom_id res chain seq x y z
N MET A 1 -9.14 -53.32 -52.33
CA MET A 1 -10.31 -53.20 -53.23
C MET A 1 -10.65 -51.72 -53.40
N ARG A 2 -11.00 -51.27 -54.63
CA ARG A 2 -11.75 -50.01 -54.90
C ARG A 2 -13.27 -50.35 -54.94
N PRO A 3 -14.25 -49.48 -55.32
CA PRO A 3 -14.28 -48.01 -55.58
C PRO A 3 -15.36 -47.30 -54.68
N ARG A 4 -15.94 -46.11 -54.89
CA ARG A 4 -16.00 -45.05 -55.95
C ARG A 4 -16.10 -43.65 -55.29
N PHE A 5 -15.63 -42.58 -55.93
CA PHE A 5 -16.48 -41.58 -56.64
C PHE A 5 -15.62 -40.60 -57.46
N ALA A 6 -16.25 -39.89 -58.40
CA ALA A 6 -15.54 -39.29 -59.55
C ALA A 6 -16.24 -38.06 -60.15
N ILE A 7 -15.43 -37.20 -60.79
CA ILE A 7 -15.79 -36.23 -61.86
C ILE A 7 -16.67 -35.02 -61.44
N ALA A 8 -16.06 -33.83 -61.47
CA ALA A 8 -16.26 -32.86 -62.57
C ALA A 8 -15.27 -31.69 -62.49
N VAL A 9 -14.41 -31.56 -63.50
CA VAL A 9 -13.60 -30.36 -63.80
C VAL A 9 -13.77 -30.07 -65.27
N LEU A 10 -14.14 -28.84 -65.65
CA LEU A 10 -13.60 -28.11 -66.80
C LEU A 10 -14.15 -26.67 -66.81
N GLY A 11 -13.27 -25.66 -66.90
CA GLY A 11 -13.71 -24.26 -66.92
C GLY A 11 -12.63 -23.22 -66.58
N ALA A 12 -11.35 -23.50 -66.84
CA ALA A 12 -10.25 -22.58 -66.57
C ALA A 12 -9.62 -22.08 -67.87
N LEU A 13 -9.74 -20.78 -68.15
CA LEU A 13 -8.73 -19.93 -68.81
C LEU A 13 -9.28 -18.50 -69.01
N ALA A 14 -8.47 -17.50 -68.66
CA ALA A 14 -8.65 -16.04 -68.81
C ALA A 14 -9.26 -15.25 -67.62
N ALA A 15 -8.53 -15.20 -66.51
CA ALA A 15 -8.50 -14.03 -65.63
C ALA A 15 -7.04 -13.75 -65.23
N SER A 16 -6.60 -12.52 -65.42
CA SER A 16 -5.24 -12.04 -65.21
C SER A 16 -4.66 -12.38 -63.83
N ALA A 17 -3.41 -12.85 -63.80
CA ALA A 17 -2.57 -12.82 -62.61
C ALA A 17 -2.23 -11.36 -62.24
N GLY A 18 -3.18 -10.69 -61.60
CA GLY A 18 -2.93 -9.48 -60.84
C GLY A 18 -2.20 -9.86 -59.55
N LEU A 19 -0.87 -9.94 -59.62
CA LEU A 19 -0.03 -9.93 -58.42
C LEU A 19 -0.42 -8.70 -57.61
N ALA A 20 -1.05 -8.91 -56.44
CA ALA A 20 -1.27 -7.85 -55.49
C ALA A 20 0.11 -7.31 -55.08
N ARG A 21 0.45 -6.11 -55.53
CA ARG A 21 1.60 -5.38 -55.00
C ARG A 21 1.44 -5.34 -53.49
N GLN A 22 2.43 -5.84 -52.75
CA GLN A 22 2.51 -5.59 -51.31
C GLN A 22 2.48 -4.07 -51.11
N ALA A 23 1.44 -3.58 -50.46
CA ALA A 23 1.34 -2.19 -50.07
C ALA A 23 2.30 -1.97 -48.90
N HIS A 24 3.52 -1.52 -49.19
CA HIS A 24 4.45 -1.10 -48.15
C HIS A 24 3.78 -0.02 -47.28
N ALA A 25 3.86 -0.20 -45.96
CA ALA A 25 3.49 0.85 -45.02
C ALA A 25 4.40 2.08 -45.21
N LEU A 26 3.84 3.26 -44.94
CA LEU A 26 4.55 4.53 -45.06
C LEU A 26 5.18 4.87 -43.70
N ASN A 27 6.42 5.35 -43.67
CA ASN A 27 7.01 5.83 -42.41
C ASN A 27 6.42 7.21 -42.07
N ALA A 28 6.06 7.43 -40.80
CA ALA A 28 5.63 8.73 -40.30
C ALA A 28 6.13 8.95 -38.87
N CYS A 29 6.37 10.21 -38.51
CA CYS A 29 6.66 10.62 -37.12
C CYS A 29 5.91 11.89 -36.71
N THR A 30 5.37 12.64 -37.68
CA THR A 30 4.71 13.93 -37.48
C THR A 30 3.39 14.00 -38.23
N LEU A 31 2.54 14.97 -37.88
CA LEU A 31 1.35 15.31 -38.64
C LEU A 31 1.66 15.62 -40.12
N ALA A 32 2.81 16.24 -40.41
CA ALA A 32 3.17 16.64 -41.77
C ALA A 32 3.34 15.43 -42.70
N ASP A 33 3.89 14.32 -42.19
CA ASP A 33 4.06 13.06 -42.93
C ASP A 33 2.70 12.46 -43.31
N ILE A 34 1.74 12.51 -42.38
CA ILE A 34 0.35 12.05 -42.58
C ILE A 34 -0.37 12.95 -43.59
N ILE A 35 -0.27 14.28 -43.47
CA ILE A 35 -0.89 15.24 -44.41
C ILE A 35 -0.34 15.04 -45.83
N ALA A 36 0.98 14.95 -46.00
CA ALA A 36 1.62 14.75 -47.29
C ALA A 36 1.17 13.44 -47.97
N SER A 37 0.86 12.42 -47.15
CA SER A 37 0.45 11.10 -47.61
C SER A 37 -1.06 10.99 -47.86
N GLU A 38 -1.92 11.48 -46.97
CA GLU A 38 -3.39 11.41 -47.09
C GLU A 38 -3.99 12.45 -48.04
N GLY A 39 -3.34 13.61 -48.20
CA GLY A 39 -3.80 14.69 -49.06
C GLY A 39 -5.21 15.16 -48.72
N ALA A 40 -6.17 14.93 -49.62
CA ALA A 40 -7.56 15.39 -49.43
C ALA A 40 -8.29 14.73 -48.24
N ASN A 41 -7.86 13.55 -47.77
CA ASN A 41 -8.46 12.94 -46.57
C ASN A 41 -7.99 13.62 -45.27
N CYS A 42 -6.79 14.22 -45.27
CA CYS A 42 -6.21 14.94 -44.12
C CYS A 42 -5.59 16.27 -44.59
N PRO A 43 -6.42 17.29 -44.89
CA PRO A 43 -5.94 18.54 -45.47
C PRO A 43 -5.04 19.31 -44.48
N ALA A 44 -4.25 20.26 -45.00
CA ALA A 44 -3.41 21.15 -44.18
C ALA A 44 -4.22 22.21 -43.38
N SER A 45 -5.53 22.30 -43.59
CA SER A 45 -6.44 23.15 -42.81
C SER A 45 -6.85 22.50 -41.48
N THR A 46 -7.57 23.26 -40.64
CA THR A 46 -8.17 22.77 -39.38
C THR A 46 -9.37 21.82 -39.58
N ALA A 47 -9.72 21.45 -40.81
CA ALA A 47 -10.79 20.51 -41.09
C ALA A 47 -10.48 19.10 -40.54
N PRO A 48 -11.48 18.21 -40.35
CA PRO A 48 -11.24 16.84 -39.90
C PRO A 48 -10.20 16.09 -40.73
N CYS A 49 -9.48 15.17 -40.09
CA CYS A 49 -8.48 14.32 -40.71
C CYS A 49 -8.97 12.87 -40.73
N SER A 50 -8.92 12.21 -41.89
CA SER A 50 -9.24 10.80 -42.02
C SER A 50 -8.01 10.03 -42.49
N ILE A 51 -7.58 9.05 -41.70
CA ILE A 51 -6.42 8.20 -41.94
C ILE A 51 -6.93 6.91 -42.57
N LYS A 52 -6.46 6.63 -43.79
CA LYS A 52 -6.90 5.51 -44.65
C LYS A 52 -5.72 4.76 -45.30
N LYS A 53 -4.49 5.17 -44.99
CA LYS A 53 -3.23 4.51 -45.34
C LYS A 53 -2.54 3.92 -44.11
N ASN A 54 -1.70 2.91 -44.35
CA ASN A 54 -0.96 2.19 -43.32
C ASN A 54 0.34 2.93 -43.06
N TYR A 55 0.61 3.26 -41.80
CA TYR A 55 1.82 3.94 -41.38
C TYR A 55 2.57 3.13 -40.33
N THR A 56 3.88 3.03 -40.51
CA THR A 56 4.82 2.60 -39.47
C THR A 56 5.34 3.85 -38.77
N ILE A 57 5.12 3.90 -37.46
CA ILE A 57 5.45 5.03 -36.59
C ILE A 57 6.79 4.74 -35.90
N ALA A 58 7.72 5.70 -35.95
CA ALA A 58 8.99 5.55 -35.27
C ALA A 58 8.87 5.78 -33.75
N ASN A 59 9.90 5.39 -32.98
CA ASN A 59 9.85 5.44 -31.52
C ASN A 59 9.73 6.89 -30.99
N GLY A 60 8.88 7.12 -30.00
CA GLY A 60 8.70 8.41 -29.34
C GLY A 60 7.97 9.47 -30.19
N CYS A 61 7.43 9.11 -31.34
CA CYS A 61 6.78 10.06 -32.24
C CYS A 61 5.45 10.60 -31.69
N ILE A 62 5.20 11.89 -31.93
CA ILE A 62 4.00 12.60 -31.48
C ILE A 62 3.21 13.05 -32.72
N LEU A 63 2.10 12.37 -32.97
CA LEU A 63 1.14 12.72 -34.02
C LEU A 63 0.14 13.74 -33.44
N ASP A 64 0.55 15.01 -33.43
CA ASP A 64 -0.27 16.11 -32.92
C ASP A 64 -1.16 16.71 -34.03
N PHE A 65 -2.46 16.44 -33.95
CA PHE A 65 -3.51 16.96 -34.83
C PHE A 65 -4.16 18.24 -34.28
N GLY A 66 -3.74 18.75 -33.11
CA GLY A 66 -4.39 19.84 -32.39
C GLY A 66 -5.87 19.55 -32.14
N ASN A 67 -6.72 20.57 -32.21
CA ASN A 67 -8.17 20.46 -31.95
C ASN A 67 -8.98 19.77 -33.09
N ARG A 68 -8.34 19.03 -34.00
CA ARG A 68 -9.01 18.40 -35.14
C ARG A 68 -9.71 17.10 -34.73
N ALA A 69 -10.87 16.83 -35.32
CA ALA A 69 -11.44 15.47 -35.29
C ALA A 69 -10.61 14.56 -36.22
N VAL A 70 -10.20 13.39 -35.71
CA VAL A 70 -9.36 12.42 -36.41
C VAL A 70 -10.06 11.06 -36.47
N THR A 71 -10.16 10.47 -37.67
CA THR A 71 -10.79 9.17 -37.88
C THR A 71 -9.85 8.20 -38.61
N VAL A 72 -9.41 7.13 -37.94
CA VAL A 72 -8.70 5.99 -38.56
C VAL A 72 -9.74 5.01 -39.09
N SER A 73 -9.71 4.63 -40.37
CA SER A 73 -10.77 3.77 -40.94
C SER A 73 -10.41 3.03 -42.24
N GLY A 74 -11.07 1.90 -42.46
CA GLY A 74 -10.94 1.05 -43.63
C GLY A 74 -9.73 0.11 -43.56
N PRO A 75 -9.68 -0.96 -44.38
CA PRO A 75 -8.64 -2.01 -44.31
C PRO A 75 -7.22 -1.55 -44.68
N GLY A 76 -7.05 -0.26 -44.96
CA GLY A 76 -5.76 0.37 -45.14
C GLY A 76 -5.48 1.46 -44.11
N GLY A 77 -6.33 1.74 -43.13
CA GLY A 77 -6.08 2.76 -42.09
C GLY A 77 -5.43 2.13 -40.87
N THR A 78 -4.10 2.08 -40.83
CA THR A 78 -3.32 1.53 -39.70
C THR A 78 -2.29 2.54 -39.21
N LEU A 79 -2.19 2.72 -37.90
CA LEU A 79 -1.05 3.34 -37.22
C LEU A 79 -0.34 2.24 -36.43
N ASP A 80 0.86 1.85 -36.83
CA ASP A 80 1.61 0.74 -36.25
C ASP A 80 2.95 1.21 -35.68
N VAL A 81 3.14 1.03 -34.38
CA VAL A 81 4.38 1.39 -33.67
C VAL A 81 5.29 0.18 -33.36
N GLY A 82 4.80 -1.05 -33.55
CA GLY A 82 5.46 -2.28 -33.08
C GLY A 82 5.77 -2.22 -31.58
N SER A 83 6.94 -2.70 -31.17
CA SER A 83 7.43 -2.72 -29.78
C SER A 83 7.91 -1.36 -29.22
N ARG A 84 7.48 -0.24 -29.82
CA ARG A 84 7.96 1.13 -29.51
C ARG A 84 6.83 2.01 -28.93
N SER A 85 7.12 3.27 -28.63
CA SER A 85 6.12 4.23 -28.13
C SER A 85 5.62 5.21 -29.20
N MET A 86 4.33 5.56 -29.16
CA MET A 86 3.75 6.70 -29.90
C MET A 86 2.72 7.46 -29.07
N THR A 87 2.59 8.76 -29.33
CA THR A 87 1.53 9.62 -28.77
C THR A 87 0.68 10.21 -29.88
N ILE A 88 -0.64 10.18 -29.72
CA ILE A 88 -1.62 10.80 -30.62
C ILE A 88 -2.33 11.92 -29.84
N LYS A 89 -2.32 13.14 -30.38
CA LYS A 89 -3.07 14.28 -29.80
C LYS A 89 -4.14 14.77 -30.78
N ALA A 90 -5.40 14.87 -30.35
CA ALA A 90 -6.50 15.28 -31.23
C ALA A 90 -7.64 16.02 -30.50
N GLY A 91 -8.52 16.70 -31.23
CA GLY A 91 -9.75 17.26 -30.68
C GLY A 91 -10.76 16.16 -30.32
N SER A 92 -10.84 15.12 -31.16
CA SER A 92 -11.55 13.88 -30.88
C SER A 92 -10.95 12.76 -31.73
N PHE A 93 -10.87 11.53 -31.23
CA PHE A 93 -10.22 10.42 -31.92
C PHE A 93 -11.19 9.24 -32.12
N THR A 94 -11.37 8.80 -33.36
CA THR A 94 -12.29 7.70 -33.70
C THR A 94 -11.56 6.62 -34.49
N ILE A 95 -11.55 5.40 -33.97
CA ILE A 95 -11.11 4.20 -34.68
C ILE A 95 -12.38 3.57 -35.28
N GLY A 96 -12.65 3.87 -36.55
CA GLY A 96 -13.81 3.37 -37.29
C GLY A 96 -13.62 1.95 -37.84
N SER A 97 -14.60 1.48 -38.62
CA SER A 97 -14.60 0.14 -39.22
C SER A 97 -13.27 -0.25 -39.87
N GLY A 98 -12.62 -1.30 -39.36
CA GLY A 98 -11.36 -1.83 -39.92
C GLY A 98 -10.16 -0.91 -39.76
N GLY A 99 -10.29 0.21 -39.04
CA GLY A 99 -9.17 1.04 -38.64
C GLY A 99 -8.42 0.39 -37.47
N ASN A 100 -7.11 0.54 -37.44
CA ASN A 100 -6.24 -0.14 -36.48
C ASN A 100 -5.16 0.80 -35.93
N VAL A 101 -4.94 0.73 -34.62
CA VAL A 101 -3.94 1.53 -33.89
C VAL A 101 -3.18 0.55 -32.99
N GLN A 102 -2.03 0.08 -33.47
CA GLN A 102 -1.39 -1.11 -32.94
C GLN A 102 0.08 -0.91 -32.55
N GLY A 103 0.54 -1.75 -31.63
CA GLY A 103 1.92 -1.85 -31.17
C GLY A 103 2.22 -3.31 -30.84
N LEU A 104 2.12 -4.18 -31.85
CA LEU A 104 2.22 -5.63 -31.66
C LEU A 104 3.67 -6.08 -31.48
N GLY A 105 3.92 -6.92 -30.48
CA GLY A 105 5.17 -7.65 -30.31
C GLY A 105 5.09 -9.02 -30.99
N ASN A 106 5.42 -9.07 -32.30
CA ASN A 106 5.35 -10.26 -33.16
C ASN A 106 6.64 -10.51 -33.95
N HIS A 107 7.78 -10.33 -33.28
CA HIS A 107 9.14 -10.42 -33.80
C HIS A 107 9.97 -11.44 -33.00
N PRO A 108 10.33 -12.60 -33.60
CA PRO A 108 10.81 -13.77 -32.86
C PRO A 108 11.83 -13.41 -31.78
N ALA A 109 11.54 -13.88 -30.56
CA ALA A 109 12.31 -13.71 -29.34
C ALA A 109 13.83 -13.53 -29.57
N PRO A 110 14.46 -12.50 -28.96
CA PRO A 110 14.03 -11.86 -27.71
C PRO A 110 13.33 -10.49 -27.83
N GLN A 111 12.95 -10.01 -29.03
CA GLN A 111 12.43 -8.64 -29.22
C GLN A 111 10.89 -8.53 -29.17
N ASP A 112 10.24 -9.50 -28.54
CA ASP A 112 8.82 -9.82 -28.62
C ASP A 112 7.97 -9.11 -27.55
N ARG A 113 8.07 -7.78 -27.46
CA ARG A 113 7.30 -6.96 -26.49
C ARG A 113 6.28 -6.07 -27.18
N GLY A 114 5.11 -5.91 -26.58
CA GLY A 114 4.11 -4.94 -27.02
C GLY A 114 4.58 -3.49 -26.83
N GLY A 115 4.08 -2.60 -27.69
CA GLY A 115 4.41 -1.17 -27.68
C GLY A 115 3.61 -0.35 -26.66
N MET A 116 3.89 0.95 -26.62
CA MET A 116 3.16 1.92 -25.80
C MET A 116 2.37 2.88 -26.69
N ILE A 117 1.06 2.98 -26.48
CA ILE A 117 0.18 3.87 -27.23
C ILE A 117 -0.51 4.83 -26.26
N MET A 118 -0.21 6.12 -26.38
CA MET A 118 -0.90 7.18 -25.66
C MET A 118 -1.83 7.97 -26.58
N ILE A 119 -3.12 8.06 -26.23
CA ILE A 119 -4.15 8.84 -26.94
C ILE A 119 -4.61 9.97 -26.01
N GLN A 120 -4.27 11.21 -26.34
CA GLN A 120 -4.70 12.39 -25.60
C GLN A 120 -5.69 13.21 -26.44
N THR A 121 -6.88 13.48 -25.92
CA THR A 121 -7.88 14.27 -26.63
C THR A 121 -8.59 15.28 -25.74
N THR A 122 -8.99 16.42 -26.32
CA THR A 122 -9.81 17.42 -25.60
C THR A 122 -11.30 17.09 -25.60
N GLY A 123 -11.74 16.19 -26.48
CA GLY A 123 -13.10 15.67 -26.60
C GLY A 123 -13.17 14.15 -26.51
N ALA A 124 -14.09 13.54 -27.25
CA ALA A 124 -14.40 12.12 -27.14
C ALA A 124 -13.39 11.19 -27.84
N VAL A 125 -13.26 9.96 -27.32
CA VAL A 125 -12.56 8.83 -27.97
C VAL A 125 -13.56 7.71 -28.25
N VAL A 126 -13.57 7.18 -29.48
CA VAL A 126 -14.49 6.12 -29.89
C VAL A 126 -13.76 5.01 -30.63
N VAL A 127 -13.85 3.78 -30.13
CA VAL A 127 -13.42 2.56 -30.84
C VAL A 127 -14.67 1.85 -31.34
N ASP A 128 -15.00 1.94 -32.63
CA ASP A 128 -16.31 1.53 -33.16
C ASP A 128 -16.39 0.05 -33.60
N LYS A 129 -17.61 -0.48 -33.79
CA LYS A 129 -17.89 -1.88 -34.13
C LYS A 129 -18.66 -2.07 -35.45
N ALA A 130 -18.35 -1.24 -36.43
CA ALA A 130 -18.77 -1.49 -37.80
C ALA A 130 -18.05 -2.75 -38.37
N ALA A 131 -18.42 -3.19 -39.57
CA ALA A 131 -18.26 -4.56 -40.11
C ALA A 131 -16.87 -5.26 -40.08
N ALA A 132 -15.79 -4.58 -39.66
CA ALA A 132 -14.46 -5.16 -39.48
C ALA A 132 -13.81 -4.87 -38.10
N ASN A 133 -14.57 -4.28 -37.16
CA ASN A 133 -14.12 -3.70 -35.88
C ASN A 133 -13.07 -2.58 -36.01
N GLY A 134 -13.16 -1.55 -35.17
CA GLY A 134 -12.01 -0.72 -34.82
C GLY A 134 -11.16 -1.45 -33.78
N ILE A 135 -9.83 -1.35 -33.88
CA ILE A 135 -8.89 -2.07 -33.03
C ILE A 135 -7.86 -1.10 -32.45
N VAL A 136 -7.64 -1.21 -31.13
CA VAL A 136 -6.43 -0.75 -30.45
C VAL A 136 -5.79 -1.98 -29.80
N ASP A 137 -4.57 -2.32 -30.19
CA ASP A 137 -3.95 -3.60 -29.80
C ASP A 137 -2.43 -3.46 -29.61
N VAL A 138 -1.98 -3.66 -28.37
CA VAL A 138 -0.55 -3.68 -27.97
C VAL A 138 -0.14 -5.06 -27.46
N SER A 139 -0.82 -6.11 -27.88
CA SER A 139 -0.49 -7.48 -27.47
C SER A 139 0.94 -7.89 -27.90
N GLY A 140 1.59 -8.75 -27.12
CA GLY A 140 2.96 -9.18 -27.37
C GLY A 140 3.28 -10.55 -26.79
N ASP A 141 4.28 -11.23 -27.37
CA ASP A 141 4.54 -12.65 -27.09
C ASP A 141 5.31 -12.92 -25.77
N THR A 142 6.20 -12.03 -25.34
CA THR A 142 6.95 -12.15 -24.06
C THR A 142 6.44 -11.22 -22.97
N LEU A 143 5.94 -10.04 -23.36
CA LEU A 143 5.31 -9.07 -22.48
C LEU A 143 4.38 -8.21 -23.33
N ALA A 144 3.12 -8.09 -22.93
CA ALA A 144 2.19 -7.19 -23.61
C ALA A 144 2.46 -5.72 -23.25
N GLY A 145 2.02 -4.82 -24.13
CA GLY A 145 2.31 -3.40 -24.04
C GLY A 145 1.36 -2.60 -23.15
N THR A 146 1.37 -1.27 -23.33
CA THR A 146 0.55 -0.33 -22.56
C THR A 146 -0.31 0.55 -23.46
N VAL A 147 -1.59 0.70 -23.12
CA VAL A 147 -2.48 1.72 -23.70
C VAL A 147 -2.86 2.73 -22.63
N LEU A 148 -2.65 4.02 -22.91
CA LEU A 148 -3.11 5.13 -22.08
C LEU A 148 -4.08 6.02 -22.89
N ILE A 149 -5.34 6.10 -22.47
CA ILE A 149 -6.36 6.97 -23.06
C ILE A 149 -6.70 8.08 -22.08
N GLN A 150 -6.43 9.33 -22.46
CA GLN A 150 -6.78 10.52 -21.71
C GLN A 150 -7.70 11.40 -22.57
N ALA A 151 -9.00 11.38 -22.27
CA ALA A 151 -10.04 12.07 -23.02
C ALA A 151 -10.72 13.15 -22.16
N GLY A 152 -10.76 14.39 -22.65
CA GLY A 152 -11.54 15.47 -22.05
C GLY A 152 -13.06 15.32 -22.23
N GLY A 153 -13.49 14.36 -23.05
CA GLY A 153 -14.89 13.95 -23.20
C GLY A 153 -15.10 12.46 -22.89
N PRO A 154 -16.26 11.89 -23.26
CA PRO A 154 -16.58 10.49 -23.01
C PRO A 154 -15.72 9.55 -23.87
N VAL A 155 -15.54 8.33 -23.37
CA VAL A 155 -14.86 7.24 -24.06
C VAL A 155 -15.87 6.14 -24.37
N THR A 156 -15.94 5.68 -25.62
CA THR A 156 -16.89 4.63 -26.03
C THR A 156 -16.16 3.50 -26.75
N LEU A 157 -16.12 2.34 -26.11
CA LEU A 157 -15.52 1.11 -26.63
C LEU A 157 -16.62 0.17 -27.15
N LYS A 158 -16.70 0.01 -28.46
CA LYS A 158 -17.54 -1.00 -29.12
C LYS A 158 -16.70 -2.03 -29.89
N GLY A 159 -15.53 -1.61 -30.37
CA GLY A 159 -14.54 -2.47 -31.03
C GLY A 159 -13.66 -3.23 -30.04
N LYS A 160 -12.38 -3.40 -30.39
CA LYS A 160 -11.38 -4.08 -29.54
C LYS A 160 -10.40 -3.10 -28.91
N LEU A 161 -10.10 -3.29 -27.63
CA LEU A 161 -9.02 -2.64 -26.89
C LEU A 161 -8.28 -3.72 -26.10
N MET A 162 -7.04 -4.01 -26.49
CA MET A 162 -6.31 -5.21 -26.06
C MET A 162 -4.85 -4.89 -25.70
N ALA A 163 -4.40 -5.47 -24.58
CA ALA A 163 -2.99 -5.58 -24.20
C ALA A 163 -2.77 -7.00 -23.61
N LYS A 164 -3.07 -8.03 -24.41
CA LYS A 164 -2.95 -9.44 -24.01
C LYS A 164 -1.56 -9.98 -24.33
N ASN A 165 -1.17 -11.08 -23.68
CA ASN A 165 -0.14 -11.95 -24.25
C ASN A 165 -0.68 -12.67 -25.52
N SER A 166 0.14 -12.80 -26.56
CA SER A 166 -0.17 -13.51 -27.81
C SER A 166 0.43 -14.92 -27.95
N THR A 167 1.27 -15.39 -27.00
CA THR A 167 1.81 -16.77 -26.95
C THR A 167 1.71 -17.43 -25.57
N THR A 168 2.53 -18.44 -25.27
CA THR A 168 2.37 -19.37 -24.14
C THR A 168 3.10 -18.98 -22.85
N SER A 169 3.89 -17.90 -22.83
CA SER A 169 4.81 -17.61 -21.70
C SER A 169 5.03 -16.13 -21.40
N GLY A 170 4.13 -15.25 -21.82
CA GLY A 170 4.16 -13.81 -21.53
C GLY A 170 3.10 -13.39 -20.51
N GLY A 171 3.42 -12.31 -19.78
CA GLY A 171 2.48 -11.62 -18.90
C GLY A 171 1.53 -10.69 -19.67
N GLY A 172 0.38 -10.39 -19.05
CA GLY A 172 -0.56 -9.39 -19.54
C GLY A 172 -0.01 -7.95 -19.45
N GLY A 173 -0.66 -7.03 -20.16
CA GLY A 173 -0.22 -5.64 -20.31
C GLY A 173 -1.02 -4.67 -19.44
N SER A 174 -0.99 -3.37 -19.76
CA SER A 174 -1.77 -2.38 -18.99
C SER A 174 -2.65 -1.49 -19.87
N ILE A 175 -3.87 -1.23 -19.40
CA ILE A 175 -4.84 -0.35 -20.07
C ILE A 175 -5.34 0.67 -19.05
N THR A 176 -4.91 1.93 -19.19
CA THR A 176 -5.33 3.04 -18.33
C THR A 176 -6.24 3.99 -19.12
N ILE A 177 -7.40 4.30 -18.55
CA ILE A 177 -8.42 5.15 -19.17
C ILE A 177 -8.80 6.27 -18.19
N ARG A 178 -8.75 7.50 -18.69
CA ARG A 178 -9.20 8.73 -18.02
C ARG A 178 -10.21 9.43 -18.92
N ALA A 179 -11.48 9.43 -18.53
CA ALA A 179 -12.57 10.03 -19.31
C ALA A 179 -13.21 11.21 -18.55
N GLY A 180 -13.23 12.40 -19.16
CA GLY A 180 -13.92 13.59 -18.65
C GLY A 180 -15.45 13.53 -18.75
N GLY A 181 -16.00 12.35 -19.04
CA GLY A 181 -17.43 12.06 -19.15
C GLY A 181 -17.66 10.56 -18.92
N ASP A 182 -18.66 9.97 -19.56
CA ASP A 182 -18.96 8.54 -19.43
C ASP A 182 -17.87 7.65 -20.05
N PHE A 183 -17.64 6.47 -19.45
CA PHE A 183 -16.98 5.33 -20.10
C PHE A 183 -18.03 4.26 -20.44
N ILE A 184 -18.26 4.02 -21.73
CA ILE A 184 -19.24 3.03 -22.20
C ILE A 184 -18.52 1.93 -22.98
N TYR A 185 -18.36 0.76 -22.36
CA TYR A 185 -18.02 -0.48 -23.03
C TYR A 185 -19.31 -1.17 -23.49
N ALA A 186 -19.55 -1.17 -24.80
CA ALA A 186 -20.80 -1.67 -25.36
C ALA A 186 -20.78 -3.19 -25.60
N ALA A 187 -21.98 -3.78 -25.56
CA ALA A 187 -22.20 -5.18 -25.87
C ALA A 187 -21.47 -5.65 -27.15
N ALA A 188 -20.66 -6.69 -26.95
CA ALA A 188 -19.80 -7.40 -27.88
C ALA A 188 -18.63 -6.58 -28.47
N GLY A 189 -18.10 -5.60 -27.73
CA GLY A 189 -16.69 -5.22 -27.88
C GLY A 189 -15.74 -6.28 -27.32
N VAL A 190 -14.45 -5.94 -27.19
CA VAL A 190 -13.46 -6.72 -26.45
C VAL A 190 -12.59 -5.76 -25.64
N LEU A 191 -12.54 -5.94 -24.32
CA LEU A 191 -11.62 -5.27 -23.40
C LEU A 191 -10.83 -6.34 -22.64
N SER A 192 -9.51 -6.37 -22.79
CA SER A 192 -8.71 -7.43 -22.14
C SER A 192 -7.21 -7.16 -22.01
N VAL A 193 -6.65 -7.69 -20.92
CA VAL A 193 -5.22 -7.73 -20.60
C VAL A 193 -4.75 -9.13 -20.19
N GLY A 194 -5.45 -10.18 -20.63
CA GLY A 194 -5.16 -11.56 -20.21
C GLY A 194 -3.72 -12.03 -20.48
N GLY A 195 -3.19 -12.84 -19.55
CA GLY A 195 -1.87 -13.47 -19.59
C GLY A 195 -1.91 -14.87 -20.21
N SER A 196 -0.80 -15.62 -20.08
CA SER A 196 -0.79 -17.08 -20.32
C SER A 196 -0.88 -17.85 -19.00
N ALA A 197 -1.19 -19.14 -19.05
CA ALA A 197 -1.18 -20.02 -17.87
C ALA A 197 0.20 -20.13 -17.14
N LEU A 198 1.25 -19.46 -17.62
CA LEU A 198 2.57 -19.40 -16.98
C LEU A 198 2.94 -17.99 -16.46
N SER A 199 2.03 -17.01 -16.53
CA SER A 199 2.32 -15.63 -16.12
C SER A 199 1.03 -14.88 -15.79
N ALA A 200 1.06 -14.02 -14.77
CA ALA A 200 -0.06 -13.19 -14.38
C ALA A 200 -0.67 -12.40 -15.56
N ALA A 201 -1.99 -12.22 -15.51
CA ALA A 201 -2.66 -11.25 -16.36
C ALA A 201 -2.28 -9.81 -15.95
N GLY A 202 -2.66 -8.87 -16.82
CA GLY A 202 -2.33 -7.47 -16.68
C GLY A 202 -3.31 -6.68 -15.82
N SER A 203 -3.26 -5.35 -15.95
CA SER A 203 -4.14 -4.43 -15.22
C SER A 203 -4.98 -3.52 -16.13
N ILE A 204 -6.20 -3.25 -15.69
CA ILE A 204 -7.10 -2.28 -16.30
C ILE A 204 -7.51 -1.26 -15.23
N ASP A 205 -7.32 0.02 -15.53
CA ASP A 205 -7.62 1.14 -14.63
C ASP A 205 -8.51 2.13 -15.38
N ILE A 206 -9.74 2.35 -14.90
CA ILE A 206 -10.76 3.19 -15.53
C ILE A 206 -11.25 4.25 -14.54
N VAL A 207 -10.92 5.51 -14.78
CA VAL A 207 -11.53 6.64 -14.07
C VAL A 207 -12.37 7.45 -15.05
N ALA A 208 -13.65 7.63 -14.74
CA ALA A 208 -14.61 8.36 -15.55
C ALA A 208 -15.36 9.40 -14.70
N SER A 209 -15.39 10.67 -15.11
CA SER A 209 -16.16 11.71 -14.41
C SER A 209 -17.69 11.51 -14.52
N GLY A 210 -18.14 10.63 -15.41
CA GLY A 210 -19.55 10.26 -15.60
C GLY A 210 -19.85 8.80 -15.20
N ARG A 211 -20.76 8.18 -15.94
CA ARG A 211 -21.18 6.78 -15.75
C ARG A 211 -20.17 5.80 -16.34
N VAL A 212 -19.98 4.66 -15.68
CA VAL A 212 -19.25 3.50 -16.22
C VAL A 212 -20.25 2.38 -16.57
N ASP A 213 -20.20 1.88 -17.81
CA ASP A 213 -21.00 0.72 -18.26
C ASP A 213 -20.07 -0.33 -18.86
N LEU A 214 -19.79 -1.40 -18.10
CA LEU A 214 -19.05 -2.58 -18.54
C LEU A 214 -20.04 -3.59 -19.16
N GLY A 215 -20.44 -3.27 -20.40
CA GLY A 215 -21.55 -3.90 -21.11
C GLY A 215 -21.28 -5.24 -21.80
N ASP A 216 -20.09 -5.83 -21.64
CA ASP A 216 -19.77 -7.21 -22.00
C ASP A 216 -18.58 -7.72 -21.14
N LEU A 217 -18.01 -8.87 -21.50
CA LEU A 217 -16.82 -9.48 -20.89
C LEU A 217 -15.62 -8.53 -20.84
N VAL A 218 -15.17 -8.21 -19.64
CA VAL A 218 -13.82 -7.74 -19.33
C VAL A 218 -12.99 -8.97 -18.95
N ASP A 219 -11.94 -9.24 -19.73
CA ASP A 219 -11.15 -10.48 -19.67
C ASP A 219 -9.76 -10.18 -19.10
N LEU A 220 -9.54 -10.67 -17.88
CA LEU A 220 -8.38 -10.48 -17.00
C LEU A 220 -7.75 -11.85 -16.67
N VAL A 221 -8.01 -12.89 -17.48
CA VAL A 221 -7.59 -14.27 -17.20
C VAL A 221 -6.09 -14.44 -17.44
N GLY A 222 -5.38 -15.09 -16.52
CA GLY A 222 -3.94 -15.32 -16.61
C GLY A 222 -3.48 -16.56 -15.86
N GLY A 223 -2.16 -16.72 -15.68
CA GLY A 223 -1.60 -17.74 -14.78
C GLY A 223 -2.14 -17.52 -13.37
N ASP A 224 -1.87 -16.33 -12.86
CA ASP A 224 -2.69 -15.65 -11.84
C ASP A 224 -3.66 -14.67 -12.53
N GLY A 225 -4.79 -14.41 -11.87
CA GLY A 225 -5.80 -13.47 -12.34
C GLY A 225 -5.31 -12.01 -12.35
N GLY A 226 -5.91 -11.20 -13.21
CA GLY A 226 -5.53 -9.80 -13.43
C GLY A 226 -6.23 -8.81 -12.50
N ALA A 227 -5.83 -7.55 -12.58
CA ALA A 227 -6.40 -6.46 -11.79
C ALA A 227 -7.35 -5.58 -12.63
N LEU A 228 -8.49 -5.22 -12.05
CA LEU A 228 -9.41 -4.21 -12.58
C LEU A 228 -9.73 -3.20 -11.47
N ASP A 229 -9.46 -1.93 -11.73
CA ASP A 229 -9.88 -0.80 -10.90
C ASP A 229 -10.79 0.13 -11.72
N VAL A 230 -11.88 0.58 -11.10
CA VAL A 230 -12.94 1.37 -11.72
C VAL A 230 -13.45 2.43 -10.75
N GLU A 231 -13.23 3.71 -11.06
CA GLU A 231 -13.89 4.83 -10.39
C GLU A 231 -14.85 5.54 -11.35
N ALA A 232 -16.15 5.51 -11.01
CA ALA A 232 -17.20 6.23 -11.72
C ALA A 232 -17.66 7.45 -10.92
N GLY A 233 -17.70 8.63 -11.55
CA GLY A 233 -18.29 9.84 -10.96
C GLY A 233 -19.81 9.78 -10.78
N ALA A 234 -20.47 8.83 -11.44
CA ALA A 234 -21.90 8.53 -11.33
C ALA A 234 -22.14 7.01 -11.13
N ASP A 235 -23.09 6.41 -11.83
CA ASP A 235 -23.39 4.98 -11.69
C ASP A 235 -22.28 4.11 -12.31
N ALA A 236 -22.11 2.91 -11.77
CA ALA A 236 -21.35 1.83 -12.39
C ALA A 236 -22.25 0.61 -12.64
N VAL A 237 -22.15 0.02 -13.83
CA VAL A 237 -22.90 -1.18 -14.22
C VAL A 237 -21.95 -2.22 -14.80
N THR A 238 -22.01 -3.46 -14.31
CA THR A 238 -21.19 -4.58 -14.80
C THR A 238 -22.04 -5.70 -15.37
N ARG A 239 -21.48 -6.49 -16.30
CA ARG A 239 -22.15 -7.63 -16.94
C ARG A 239 -21.33 -8.91 -17.03
N LYS A 240 -20.04 -8.83 -17.33
CA LYS A 240 -19.15 -9.96 -17.10
C LYS A 240 -17.74 -9.47 -16.84
N ILE A 241 -17.16 -9.90 -15.73
CA ILE A 241 -15.75 -9.71 -15.41
C ILE A 241 -15.21 -11.12 -15.11
N ASP A 242 -14.05 -11.43 -15.67
CA ASP A 242 -13.46 -12.76 -15.67
C ASP A 242 -11.96 -12.59 -15.35
N ALA A 243 -11.63 -12.75 -14.08
CA ALA A 243 -10.29 -12.60 -13.49
C ALA A 243 -9.82 -13.93 -12.87
N ASP A 244 -10.29 -15.04 -13.43
CA ASP A 244 -9.91 -16.38 -12.98
C ASP A 244 -8.42 -16.66 -13.26
N ALA A 245 -7.82 -17.43 -12.37
CA ALA A 245 -6.53 -18.06 -12.59
C ALA A 245 -6.64 -19.27 -13.51
N THR A 246 -5.57 -19.54 -14.26
CA THR A 246 -5.44 -20.72 -15.13
C THR A 246 -4.09 -21.42 -15.01
N GLY A 247 -3.19 -20.90 -14.16
CA GLY A 247 -1.88 -21.48 -13.90
C GLY A 247 -1.92 -22.72 -13.03
N ASP A 248 -0.75 -23.28 -12.73
CA ASP A 248 -0.63 -24.38 -11.77
C ASP A 248 -0.62 -23.79 -10.35
N ALA A 249 -1.71 -23.98 -9.60
CA ALA A 249 -1.95 -23.34 -8.29
C ALA A 249 -1.96 -21.79 -8.31
N GLY A 250 -2.39 -21.18 -9.43
CA GLY A 250 -2.46 -19.73 -9.60
C GLY A 250 -3.62 -19.09 -8.83
N SER A 251 -3.42 -17.88 -8.32
CA SER A 251 -4.41 -17.18 -7.49
C SER A 251 -5.33 -16.28 -8.30
N GLY A 252 -6.58 -16.15 -7.86
CA GLY A 252 -7.58 -15.29 -8.47
C GLY A 252 -7.17 -13.81 -8.50
N GLY A 253 -7.79 -13.04 -9.40
CA GLY A 253 -7.45 -11.63 -9.62
C GLY A 253 -7.96 -10.67 -8.55
N CYS A 254 -8.00 -9.38 -8.89
CA CYS A 254 -8.54 -8.34 -8.01
C CYS A 254 -9.48 -7.41 -8.76
N VAL A 255 -10.71 -7.24 -8.28
CA VAL A 255 -11.74 -6.38 -8.89
C VAL A 255 -12.21 -5.31 -7.91
N GLY A 256 -11.69 -4.10 -8.08
CA GLY A 256 -12.15 -2.88 -7.40
C GLY A 256 -13.14 -2.10 -8.25
N ILE A 257 -14.32 -1.77 -7.72
CA ILE A 257 -15.32 -0.93 -8.40
C ILE A 257 -15.97 0.04 -7.41
N VAL A 258 -15.73 1.34 -7.63
CA VAL A 258 -16.32 2.44 -6.87
C VAL A 258 -17.29 3.22 -7.75
N ALA A 259 -18.58 3.11 -7.44
CA ALA A 259 -19.63 3.95 -8.02
C ALA A 259 -19.83 5.21 -7.19
N GLY A 260 -19.83 6.37 -7.84
CA GLY A 260 -20.26 7.63 -7.23
C GLY A 260 -21.71 7.55 -6.77
N THR A 261 -22.62 6.99 -7.58
CA THR A 261 -24.03 6.81 -7.22
C THR A 261 -24.40 5.34 -7.01
N GLN A 262 -25.08 4.66 -7.95
CA GLN A 262 -25.50 3.27 -7.79
C GLN A 262 -24.51 2.29 -8.44
N LEU A 263 -24.35 1.10 -7.84
CA LEU A 263 -23.62 -0.02 -8.42
C LEU A 263 -24.58 -1.16 -8.76
N GLN A 264 -24.56 -1.61 -10.02
CA GLN A 264 -25.38 -2.73 -10.51
C GLN A 264 -24.52 -3.84 -11.10
N ILE A 265 -24.45 -4.98 -10.42
CA ILE A 265 -23.79 -6.20 -10.91
C ILE A 265 -24.86 -7.05 -11.60
N LEU A 266 -24.96 -6.94 -12.93
CA LEU A 266 -26.03 -7.55 -13.74
C LEU A 266 -25.65 -8.88 -14.42
N GLY A 267 -24.41 -9.31 -14.25
CA GLY A 267 -23.89 -10.60 -14.71
C GLY A 267 -22.57 -10.91 -13.99
N PRO A 268 -21.99 -12.11 -14.20
CA PRO A 268 -21.05 -12.70 -13.25
C PRO A 268 -19.72 -11.95 -13.16
N ILE A 269 -19.19 -11.88 -11.94
CA ILE A 269 -17.80 -11.53 -11.65
C ILE A 269 -17.16 -12.81 -11.10
N THR A 270 -16.04 -13.24 -11.69
CA THR A 270 -15.29 -14.40 -11.23
C THR A 270 -13.83 -14.03 -11.06
N GLU A 271 -13.28 -14.45 -9.93
CA GLU A 271 -11.94 -14.17 -9.40
C GLU A 271 -11.42 -15.49 -8.78
N ASP A 272 -11.70 -16.62 -9.43
CA ASP A 272 -11.46 -17.94 -8.87
C ASP A 272 -9.99 -18.37 -9.00
N GLY A 273 -9.44 -19.02 -7.97
CA GLY A 273 -8.12 -19.65 -8.02
C GLY A 273 -8.12 -20.94 -8.85
N SER A 274 -6.95 -21.39 -9.32
CA SER A 274 -6.81 -22.60 -10.13
C SER A 274 -6.22 -23.78 -9.36
N GLY A 275 -6.73 -24.99 -9.62
CA GLY A 275 -6.18 -26.22 -9.04
C GLY A 275 -5.01 -26.76 -9.85
N SER A 276 -4.00 -27.33 -9.19
CA SER A 276 -2.87 -27.93 -9.92
C SER A 276 -3.26 -29.16 -10.73
N SER A 277 -2.74 -29.23 -11.95
CA SER A 277 -2.87 -30.41 -12.84
C SER A 277 -1.92 -31.56 -12.47
N ILE A 278 -0.89 -31.28 -11.66
CA ILE A 278 0.12 -32.24 -11.19
C ILE A 278 0.03 -32.52 -9.67
N GLY A 279 -0.88 -31.86 -8.96
CA GLY A 279 -1.05 -31.99 -7.51
C GLY A 279 -0.03 -31.21 -6.68
N SER A 280 0.51 -30.10 -7.20
CA SER A 280 1.46 -29.22 -6.49
C SER A 280 0.80 -28.36 -5.40
N GLY A 281 -0.49 -28.04 -5.57
CA GLY A 281 -1.30 -27.23 -4.65
C GLY A 281 -2.57 -26.72 -5.33
N GLY A 282 -3.36 -25.92 -4.62
CA GLY A 282 -4.52 -25.18 -5.11
C GLY A 282 -4.31 -23.69 -4.90
N GLY A 283 -4.62 -22.88 -5.91
CA GLY A 283 -4.55 -21.43 -5.82
C GLY A 283 -5.68 -20.85 -4.97
N CYS A 284 -5.42 -19.69 -4.37
CA CYS A 284 -6.40 -18.98 -3.55
C CYS A 284 -7.39 -18.19 -4.42
N GLY A 285 -8.58 -17.92 -3.88
CA GLY A 285 -9.51 -16.96 -4.48
C GLY A 285 -8.98 -15.52 -4.45
N GLY A 286 -9.54 -14.68 -5.32
CA GLY A 286 -9.14 -13.28 -5.49
C GLY A 286 -9.69 -12.28 -4.47
N PHE A 287 -9.58 -10.99 -4.79
CA PHE A 287 -10.02 -9.89 -3.92
C PHE A 287 -11.01 -8.94 -4.64
N GLY A 288 -12.27 -8.97 -4.22
CA GLY A 288 -13.33 -8.13 -4.75
C GLY A 288 -13.73 -7.01 -3.79
N CYS A 289 -13.71 -5.75 -4.24
CA CYS A 289 -14.18 -4.60 -3.46
C CYS A 289 -15.18 -3.76 -4.27
N PHE A 290 -16.41 -3.69 -3.79
CA PHE A 290 -17.55 -3.12 -4.50
C PHE A 290 -18.18 -2.00 -3.67
N GLU A 291 -17.94 -0.74 -4.02
CA GLU A 291 -18.43 0.43 -3.29
C GLU A 291 -19.52 1.20 -4.08
N SER A 292 -20.52 1.70 -3.36
CA SER A 292 -21.47 2.72 -3.82
C SER A 292 -21.50 3.90 -2.84
N ARG A 293 -20.94 5.04 -3.27
CA ARG A 293 -20.71 6.23 -2.41
C ARG A 293 -21.99 6.98 -2.01
N PHE A 294 -23.08 6.87 -2.77
CA PHE A 294 -24.36 7.52 -2.43
C PHE A 294 -25.61 6.66 -2.67
N GLY A 295 -25.57 5.68 -3.56
CA GLY A 295 -26.73 4.88 -3.97
C GLY A 295 -26.68 3.43 -3.49
N ASP A 296 -27.67 2.65 -3.91
CA ASP A 296 -27.76 1.21 -3.61
C ASP A 296 -26.74 0.39 -4.41
N LEU A 297 -26.30 -0.72 -3.80
CA LEU A 297 -25.52 -1.79 -4.43
C LEU A 297 -26.44 -2.98 -4.71
N ASN A 298 -26.59 -3.36 -5.98
CA ASN A 298 -27.49 -4.42 -6.40
C ASN A 298 -26.74 -5.57 -7.09
N VAL A 299 -26.63 -6.71 -6.41
CA VAL A 299 -26.01 -7.94 -6.89
C VAL A 299 -27.08 -8.84 -7.51
N SER A 300 -27.17 -8.84 -8.84
CA SER A 300 -28.16 -9.60 -9.63
C SER A 300 -27.58 -10.82 -10.35
N ALA A 301 -26.31 -11.13 -10.11
CA ALA A 301 -25.59 -12.28 -10.64
C ALA A 301 -24.53 -12.77 -9.65
N ASN A 302 -23.81 -13.85 -10.00
CA ASN A 302 -22.81 -14.42 -9.10
C ASN A 302 -21.56 -13.53 -8.98
N VAL A 303 -20.99 -13.51 -7.79
CA VAL A 303 -19.65 -12.95 -7.51
C VAL A 303 -18.87 -14.07 -6.83
N LEU A 304 -17.84 -14.58 -7.49
CA LEU A 304 -17.09 -15.76 -7.06
C LEU A 304 -15.61 -15.38 -6.91
N ALA A 305 -15.04 -15.68 -5.74
CA ALA A 305 -13.62 -15.58 -5.42
C ALA A 305 -13.22 -16.88 -4.70
N GLU A 306 -13.40 -18.02 -5.37
CA GLU A 306 -13.27 -19.35 -4.77
C GLU A 306 -11.83 -19.88 -4.80
N GLY A 307 -11.39 -20.44 -3.67
CA GLY A 307 -10.15 -21.22 -3.58
C GLY A 307 -10.31 -22.61 -4.19
N ASN A 308 -9.25 -23.12 -4.81
CA ASN A 308 -9.28 -24.39 -5.53
C ASN A 308 -8.67 -25.57 -4.75
N VAL A 309 -8.87 -26.78 -5.27
CA VAL A 309 -8.35 -28.01 -4.65
C VAL A 309 -6.83 -28.15 -4.79
N PRO A 310 -6.12 -28.78 -3.82
CA PRO A 310 -6.63 -29.37 -2.58
C PRO A 310 -6.60 -28.45 -1.33
N ASP A 311 -5.84 -27.36 -1.36
CA ASP A 311 -5.48 -26.50 -0.22
C ASP A 311 -5.67 -24.99 -0.45
N GLY A 312 -6.16 -24.57 -1.62
CA GLY A 312 -6.41 -23.16 -1.92
C GLY A 312 -7.43 -22.52 -0.99
N GLY A 313 -7.04 -21.40 -0.38
CA GLY A 313 -7.92 -20.60 0.49
C GLY A 313 -8.97 -19.84 -0.31
N GLY A 314 -10.12 -19.56 0.31
CA GLY A 314 -11.10 -18.64 -0.25
C GLY A 314 -10.55 -17.21 -0.35
N GLY A 315 -11.07 -16.43 -1.29
CA GLY A 315 -10.72 -15.02 -1.47
C GLY A 315 -11.37 -14.08 -0.45
N ASP A 316 -11.34 -12.78 -0.69
CA ASP A 316 -12.02 -11.80 0.17
C ASP A 316 -12.97 -10.93 -0.65
N LEU A 317 -14.21 -10.76 -0.17
CA LEU A 317 -15.25 -9.99 -0.85
C LEU A 317 -15.83 -8.91 0.08
N ALA A 318 -15.69 -7.65 -0.31
CA ALA A 318 -16.25 -6.50 0.41
C ALA A 318 -17.31 -5.77 -0.43
N PHE A 319 -18.50 -5.59 0.14
CA PHE A 319 -19.59 -4.80 -0.43
C PHE A 319 -19.90 -3.64 0.50
N ILE A 320 -19.74 -2.40 0.01
CA ILE A 320 -19.87 -1.18 0.80
C ILE A 320 -20.92 -0.28 0.13
N SER A 321 -21.91 0.18 0.88
CA SER A 321 -22.97 1.03 0.33
C SER A 321 -23.43 2.10 1.30
N ARG A 322 -23.45 3.36 0.83
CA ARG A 322 -24.20 4.43 1.51
C ARG A 322 -25.71 4.38 1.23
N GLY A 323 -26.15 3.44 0.38
CA GLY A 323 -27.54 3.02 0.21
C GLY A 323 -27.83 1.70 0.94
N SER A 324 -28.63 0.85 0.30
CA SER A 324 -28.85 -0.55 0.68
C SER A 324 -28.05 -1.53 -0.20
N ILE A 325 -27.69 -2.68 0.37
CA ILE A 325 -27.09 -3.81 -0.36
C ILE A 325 -28.18 -4.86 -0.61
N ASN A 326 -28.43 -5.19 -1.88
CA ASN A 326 -29.43 -6.18 -2.29
C ASN A 326 -28.80 -7.31 -3.09
N VAL A 327 -28.86 -8.54 -2.58
CA VAL A 327 -28.41 -9.76 -3.27
C VAL A 327 -29.63 -10.56 -3.74
N ALA A 328 -29.78 -10.70 -5.06
CA ALA A 328 -30.99 -11.23 -5.67
C ALA A 328 -31.15 -12.76 -5.50
N SER A 329 -32.39 -13.24 -5.61
CA SER A 329 -32.69 -14.68 -5.54
C SER A 329 -32.01 -15.44 -6.68
N GLY A 330 -31.33 -16.54 -6.33
CA GLY A 330 -30.65 -17.40 -7.30
C GLY A 330 -29.26 -16.92 -7.71
N THR A 331 -28.73 -15.87 -7.09
CA THR A 331 -27.30 -15.53 -7.15
C THR A 331 -26.52 -16.25 -6.06
N ILE A 332 -25.21 -16.33 -6.25
CA ILE A 332 -24.24 -16.83 -5.28
C ILE A 332 -23.14 -15.78 -5.12
N VAL A 333 -22.91 -15.33 -3.89
CA VAL A 333 -21.73 -14.56 -3.49
C VAL A 333 -20.85 -15.53 -2.70
N SER A 334 -19.72 -15.93 -3.28
CA SER A 334 -18.88 -17.03 -2.78
C SER A 334 -17.43 -16.60 -2.66
N ALA A 335 -16.88 -16.75 -1.46
CA ALA A 335 -15.47 -16.68 -1.15
C ALA A 335 -15.02 -18.01 -0.51
N ARG A 336 -15.58 -19.14 -0.93
CA ARG A 336 -15.31 -20.44 -0.29
C ARG A 336 -13.95 -21.03 -0.68
N ALA A 337 -13.47 -21.99 0.11
CA ALA A 337 -12.42 -22.91 -0.31
C ALA A 337 -12.99 -24.26 -0.76
N SER A 338 -12.72 -24.67 -1.99
CA SER A 338 -13.20 -25.94 -2.56
C SER A 338 -12.37 -27.17 -2.13
N GLY A 339 -11.19 -26.96 -1.55
CA GLY A 339 -10.27 -28.01 -1.11
C GLY A 339 -10.48 -28.45 0.34
N ASP A 340 -10.31 -29.75 0.62
CA ASP A 340 -10.41 -30.34 1.97
C ASP A 340 -9.43 -29.71 2.99
N MET A 341 -8.31 -29.13 2.52
CA MET A 341 -7.32 -28.45 3.36
C MET A 341 -7.44 -26.92 3.33
N GLY A 342 -8.22 -26.36 2.40
CA GLY A 342 -8.41 -24.92 2.28
C GLY A 342 -9.28 -24.35 3.39
N CYS A 343 -8.98 -23.11 3.79
CA CYS A 343 -9.82 -22.32 4.69
C CYS A 343 -10.67 -21.36 3.86
N GLY A 344 -11.94 -21.18 4.24
CA GLY A 344 -12.84 -20.22 3.61
C GLY A 344 -12.32 -18.78 3.70
N GLY A 345 -12.86 -17.93 2.84
CA GLY A 345 -12.54 -16.52 2.71
C GLY A 345 -13.48 -15.60 3.48
N CYS A 346 -13.20 -14.30 3.52
CA CYS A 346 -14.05 -13.34 4.23
C CYS A 346 -15.12 -12.75 3.31
N LEU A 347 -16.30 -12.46 3.88
CA LEU A 347 -17.36 -11.72 3.20
C LEU A 347 -17.87 -10.59 4.10
N LEU A 348 -17.65 -9.34 3.70
CA LEU A 348 -18.14 -8.15 4.40
C LEU A 348 -19.26 -7.48 3.59
N MET A 349 -20.35 -7.11 4.24
CA MET A 349 -21.38 -6.22 3.71
C MET A 349 -21.68 -5.09 4.70
N ASP A 350 -21.25 -3.87 4.39
CA ASP A 350 -21.55 -2.66 5.17
C ASP A 350 -22.56 -1.78 4.40
N ALA A 351 -23.81 -1.74 4.88
CA ALA A 351 -24.87 -0.92 4.32
C ALA A 351 -25.34 0.16 5.29
N PHE A 352 -25.36 1.41 4.84
CA PHE A 352 -25.91 2.52 5.63
C PHE A 352 -27.42 2.40 5.86
N PHE A 353 -28.16 1.73 4.96
CA PHE A 353 -29.57 1.38 5.15
C PHE A 353 -29.77 -0.12 5.43
N ASP A 354 -30.13 -0.93 4.43
CA ASP A 354 -30.53 -2.32 4.64
C ASP A 354 -29.62 -3.30 3.88
N VAL A 355 -29.33 -4.46 4.48
CA VAL A 355 -28.75 -5.62 3.80
C VAL A 355 -29.87 -6.64 3.56
N THR A 356 -30.20 -6.91 2.30
CA THR A 356 -31.19 -7.94 1.94
C THR A 356 -30.54 -8.99 1.06
N SER A 357 -30.38 -10.22 1.57
CA SER A 357 -29.89 -11.34 0.78
C SER A 357 -30.98 -12.39 0.53
N ALA A 358 -31.31 -12.57 -0.75
CA ALA A 358 -32.08 -13.69 -1.27
C ALA A 358 -31.20 -14.71 -2.03
N GLY A 359 -29.95 -14.35 -2.31
CA GLY A 359 -28.93 -15.25 -2.86
C GLY A 359 -28.22 -16.05 -1.77
N MET A 360 -27.37 -16.99 -2.19
CA MET A 360 -26.47 -17.71 -1.29
C MET A 360 -25.27 -16.83 -0.95
N LEU A 361 -24.90 -16.79 0.33
CA LEU A 361 -23.62 -16.27 0.82
C LEU A 361 -22.77 -17.47 1.26
N ASP A 362 -21.58 -17.68 0.66
CA ASP A 362 -20.75 -18.86 0.89
C ASP A 362 -19.30 -18.44 1.23
N THR A 363 -18.91 -18.64 2.48
CA THR A 363 -17.54 -18.49 3.04
C THR A 363 -17.07 -19.81 3.66
N SER A 364 -17.62 -20.93 3.16
CA SER A 364 -17.30 -22.28 3.65
C SER A 364 -15.89 -22.71 3.24
N GLY A 365 -15.38 -23.77 3.87
CA GLY A 365 -14.12 -24.37 3.48
C GLY A 365 -14.00 -25.82 3.90
N GLY A 366 -12.89 -26.45 3.53
CA GLY A 366 -12.55 -27.78 4.00
C GLY A 366 -12.13 -27.75 5.47
N PHE A 367 -10.91 -27.27 5.71
CA PHE A 367 -10.29 -27.28 7.04
C PHE A 367 -10.79 -26.17 7.96
N GLY A 368 -11.27 -25.07 7.41
CA GLY A 368 -11.90 -23.99 8.16
C GLY A 368 -12.98 -23.32 7.35
N GLY A 369 -14.14 -23.05 7.94
CA GLY A 369 -14.96 -21.93 7.51
C GLY A 369 -14.36 -20.62 8.04
N ASN A 370 -14.76 -19.50 7.46
CA ASN A 370 -14.31 -18.16 7.88
C ASN A 370 -15.53 -17.26 8.13
N PHE A 371 -15.40 -15.93 8.12
CA PHE A 371 -16.46 -15.02 8.56
C PHE A 371 -17.26 -14.40 7.43
N THR A 372 -18.59 -14.44 7.58
CA THR A 372 -19.51 -13.49 6.95
C THR A 372 -19.90 -12.42 7.96
N GLU A 373 -19.67 -11.16 7.65
CA GLU A 373 -19.99 -10.00 8.48
C GLU A 373 -20.99 -9.09 7.75
N LEU A 374 -22.14 -8.82 8.38
CA LEU A 374 -23.23 -8.03 7.80
C LEU A 374 -23.61 -6.87 8.74
N ASP A 375 -23.17 -5.67 8.39
CA ASP A 375 -23.53 -4.43 9.07
C ASP A 375 -24.66 -3.71 8.31
N ALA A 376 -25.67 -3.27 9.05
CA ALA A 376 -26.75 -2.45 8.53
C ALA A 376 -27.12 -1.30 9.47
N GLY A 377 -27.15 -0.07 8.95
CA GLY A 377 -27.71 1.07 9.67
C GLY A 377 -29.19 0.90 10.05
N ARG A 378 -29.93 0.11 9.26
CA ARG A 378 -31.29 -0.39 9.51
C ARG A 378 -31.33 -1.93 9.49
N ASN A 379 -31.99 -2.56 8.51
CA ASN A 379 -32.41 -3.96 8.62
C ASN A 379 -31.46 -4.94 7.94
N VAL A 380 -31.36 -6.15 8.48
CA VAL A 380 -30.73 -7.29 7.82
C VAL A 380 -31.77 -8.39 7.59
N THR A 381 -31.97 -8.79 6.33
CA THR A 381 -32.96 -9.81 5.95
C THR A 381 -32.30 -10.91 5.12
N LEU A 382 -32.24 -12.12 5.69
CA LEU A 382 -31.64 -13.30 5.08
C LEU A 382 -32.74 -14.29 4.65
N THR A 383 -33.08 -14.27 3.37
CA THR A 383 -34.01 -15.21 2.72
C THR A 383 -33.31 -16.27 1.87
N GLY A 384 -32.08 -15.99 1.43
CA GLY A 384 -31.15 -17.01 0.92
C GLY A 384 -30.33 -17.65 2.05
N PRO A 385 -29.63 -18.76 1.77
CA PRO A 385 -28.80 -19.45 2.75
C PRO A 385 -27.46 -18.72 2.98
N VAL A 386 -26.89 -18.89 4.18
CA VAL A 386 -25.51 -18.53 4.51
C VAL A 386 -24.76 -19.80 4.89
N ASP A 387 -23.59 -20.02 4.30
CA ASP A 387 -22.74 -21.19 4.52
C ASP A 387 -21.32 -20.71 4.85
N ALA A 388 -20.91 -20.85 6.11
CA ALA A 388 -19.55 -20.58 6.58
C ALA A 388 -19.01 -21.82 7.31
N SER A 389 -19.39 -23.01 6.85
CA SER A 389 -19.05 -24.28 7.50
C SER A 389 -17.65 -24.78 7.13
N GLY A 390 -16.96 -25.40 8.08
CA GLY A 390 -15.70 -26.12 7.84
C GLY A 390 -15.99 -27.61 7.73
N ARG A 391 -16.07 -28.14 6.50
CA ARG A 391 -16.74 -29.42 6.22
C ARG A 391 -15.83 -30.64 6.29
N ALA A 392 -14.53 -30.48 6.14
CA ALA A 392 -13.58 -31.59 6.13
C ALA A 392 -13.40 -32.21 7.51
N ILE A 393 -12.79 -33.39 7.56
CA ILE A 393 -12.47 -34.06 8.82
C ILE A 393 -11.50 -33.19 9.64
N ALA A 394 -11.80 -33.01 10.93
CA ALA A 394 -11.16 -32.08 11.86
C ALA A 394 -11.33 -30.58 11.54
N GLY A 395 -12.17 -30.23 10.55
CA GLY A 395 -12.38 -28.84 10.14
C GLY A 395 -13.09 -27.98 11.18
N PHE A 396 -12.70 -26.70 11.27
CA PHE A 396 -13.27 -25.71 12.17
C PHE A 396 -14.44 -24.98 11.52
N GLY A 397 -15.57 -24.86 12.20
CA GLY A 397 -16.67 -24.00 11.75
C GLY A 397 -16.25 -22.53 11.74
N GLY A 398 -16.71 -21.78 10.72
CA GLY A 398 -16.49 -20.34 10.61
C GLY A 398 -17.49 -19.54 11.44
N GLY A 399 -17.95 -18.41 10.93
CA GLY A 399 -18.96 -17.63 11.63
C GLY A 399 -19.79 -16.66 10.81
N LEU A 400 -20.90 -16.25 11.41
CA LEU A 400 -21.77 -15.17 10.93
C LEU A 400 -21.87 -14.10 12.02
N VAL A 401 -21.38 -12.91 11.73
CA VAL A 401 -21.55 -11.70 12.54
C VAL A 401 -22.60 -10.81 11.86
N VAL A 402 -23.59 -10.33 12.62
CA VAL A 402 -24.60 -9.41 12.10
C VAL A 402 -24.88 -8.31 13.10
N VAL A 403 -24.73 -7.05 12.69
CA VAL A 403 -25.19 -5.90 13.47
C VAL A 403 -26.18 -5.06 12.67
N ALA A 404 -27.45 -5.18 13.06
CA ALA A 404 -28.54 -4.39 12.51
C ALA A 404 -28.90 -3.23 13.43
N GLY A 405 -29.25 -2.09 12.84
CA GLY A 405 -29.65 -0.89 13.56
C GLY A 405 -28.48 -0.13 14.20
N GLN A 406 -27.34 -0.06 13.50
CA GLN A 406 -26.18 0.76 13.89
C GLN A 406 -26.53 2.26 13.90
N GLN A 407 -27.35 2.69 12.94
CA GLN A 407 -27.75 4.09 12.78
C GLN A 407 -29.17 4.37 13.29
N GLY A 408 -30.09 3.40 13.24
CA GLY A 408 -31.45 3.59 13.76
C GLY A 408 -32.16 2.31 14.18
N ARG A 409 -33.50 2.29 14.09
CA ARG A 409 -34.25 1.06 14.34
C ARG A 409 -34.03 0.07 13.20
N GLY A 410 -33.28 -0.98 13.50
CA GLY A 410 -32.89 -2.02 12.55
C GLY A 410 -33.20 -3.42 13.05
N ASN A 411 -33.94 -4.19 12.26
CA ASN A 411 -34.37 -5.54 12.60
C ASN A 411 -33.55 -6.59 11.83
N LEU A 412 -33.31 -7.73 12.48
CA LEU A 412 -32.73 -8.92 11.87
C LEU A 412 -33.81 -9.97 11.64
N SER A 413 -33.97 -10.40 10.38
CA SER A 413 -34.90 -11.47 9.98
C SER A 413 -34.16 -12.61 9.27
N ILE A 414 -34.04 -13.76 9.93
CA ILE A 414 -33.44 -14.97 9.35
C ILE A 414 -34.55 -15.93 8.93
N GLN A 415 -34.64 -16.18 7.62
CA GLN A 415 -35.71 -16.94 6.97
C GLN A 415 -35.23 -18.24 6.31
N ASN A 416 -33.93 -18.49 6.28
CA ASN A 416 -33.31 -19.67 5.69
C ASN A 416 -32.23 -20.27 6.61
N MET A 417 -31.45 -21.21 6.10
CA MET A 417 -30.34 -21.83 6.80
C MET A 417 -29.12 -20.91 6.89
N VAL A 418 -28.59 -20.78 8.10
CA VAL A 418 -27.22 -20.36 8.39
C VAL A 418 -26.48 -21.60 8.88
N ASP A 419 -25.42 -22.00 8.17
CA ASP A 419 -24.60 -23.17 8.49
C ASP A 419 -23.15 -22.74 8.75
N VAL A 420 -22.76 -22.69 10.01
CA VAL A 420 -21.39 -22.40 10.48
C VAL A 420 -20.78 -23.63 11.16
N ARG A 421 -21.28 -24.83 10.86
CA ARG A 421 -20.85 -26.06 11.55
C ARG A 421 -19.40 -26.44 11.29
N GLY A 422 -18.84 -27.15 12.27
CA GLY A 422 -17.54 -27.80 12.18
C GLY A 422 -17.61 -29.24 11.66
N GLY A 423 -16.47 -29.72 11.20
CA GLY A 423 -16.29 -31.02 10.58
C GLY A 423 -16.01 -32.15 11.59
N GLY A 424 -16.05 -33.40 11.12
CA GLY A 424 -16.04 -34.60 11.99
C GLY A 424 -14.72 -34.88 12.72
N CYS A 425 -14.69 -35.97 13.51
CA CYS A 425 -13.46 -36.45 14.17
C CYS A 425 -12.65 -37.45 13.31
N SER A 426 -11.33 -37.46 13.48
CA SER A 426 -10.41 -38.50 13.05
C SER A 426 -9.30 -38.75 14.08
N VAL A 427 -8.80 -39.98 14.10
CA VAL A 427 -7.64 -40.38 14.93
C VAL A 427 -6.33 -39.71 14.49
N SER A 428 -6.24 -39.22 13.25
CA SER A 428 -5.02 -38.62 12.70
C SER A 428 -4.96 -37.10 12.83
N PHE A 429 -6.12 -36.43 12.81
CA PHE A 429 -6.22 -34.95 12.75
C PHE A 429 -6.98 -34.34 13.92
N GLY A 430 -7.52 -35.15 14.83
CA GLY A 430 -8.33 -34.66 15.95
C GLY A 430 -9.80 -34.45 15.57
N CYS A 431 -10.46 -33.51 16.25
CA CYS A 431 -11.90 -33.26 16.13
C CYS A 431 -12.15 -31.79 15.86
N GLY A 432 -12.99 -31.47 14.88
CA GLY A 432 -13.34 -30.09 14.54
C GLY A 432 -14.09 -29.36 15.65
N ALA A 433 -13.94 -28.03 15.73
CA ALA A 433 -14.79 -27.19 16.56
C ALA A 433 -16.00 -26.69 15.75
N GLY A 434 -17.16 -26.56 16.39
CA GLY A 434 -18.29 -25.83 15.80
C GLY A 434 -17.99 -24.34 15.69
N GLY A 435 -18.71 -23.65 14.82
CA GLY A 435 -18.53 -22.22 14.57
C GLY A 435 -19.34 -21.32 15.51
N LEU A 436 -19.42 -20.04 15.13
CA LEU A 436 -20.03 -18.97 15.91
C LEU A 436 -21.11 -18.22 15.10
N THR A 437 -22.25 -17.92 15.72
CA THR A 437 -23.10 -16.80 15.27
C THR A 437 -23.15 -15.72 16.36
N ASP A 438 -22.93 -14.46 16.00
CA ASP A 438 -23.15 -13.29 16.86
C ASP A 438 -24.10 -12.32 16.16
N LEU A 439 -25.30 -12.17 16.71
CA LEU A 439 -26.45 -11.58 16.03
C LEU A 439 -27.08 -10.48 16.90
N SER A 440 -26.84 -9.21 16.55
CA SER A 440 -27.28 -8.03 17.31
C SER A 440 -28.24 -7.15 16.52
N ALA A 441 -29.46 -6.94 17.03
CA ALA A 441 -30.47 -6.08 16.37
C ALA A 441 -31.46 -5.46 17.35
N CYS A 442 -32.36 -4.61 16.85
CA CYS A 442 -33.55 -4.19 17.58
C CYS A 442 -34.48 -5.38 17.83
N ASP A 443 -35.18 -5.82 16.78
CA ASP A 443 -35.91 -7.08 16.80
C ASP A 443 -35.07 -8.15 16.12
N VAL A 444 -34.77 -9.26 16.82
CA VAL A 444 -34.09 -10.44 16.26
C VAL A 444 -35.13 -11.53 16.06
N THR A 445 -35.37 -11.93 14.80
CA THR A 445 -36.38 -12.91 14.43
C THR A 445 -35.80 -14.05 13.61
N LEU A 446 -35.71 -15.24 14.22
CA LEU A 446 -35.54 -16.49 13.49
C LEU A 446 -36.93 -17.06 13.16
N THR A 447 -37.32 -17.00 11.90
CA THR A 447 -38.64 -17.49 11.46
C THR A 447 -38.74 -19.02 11.49
N ALA A 448 -39.95 -19.56 11.30
CA ALA A 448 -40.18 -21.01 11.32
C ALA A 448 -39.42 -21.78 10.21
N ALA A 449 -39.04 -21.11 9.11
CA ALA A 449 -38.18 -21.65 8.07
C ALA A 449 -36.68 -21.53 8.41
N GLY A 450 -36.30 -20.51 9.20
CA GLY A 450 -34.92 -20.24 9.57
C GLY A 450 -34.25 -21.35 10.38
N ARG A 451 -32.96 -21.56 10.16
CA ARG A 451 -32.12 -22.53 10.90
C ARG A 451 -30.79 -21.87 11.23
N LEU A 452 -30.34 -21.93 12.48
CA LEU A 452 -28.97 -21.60 12.88
C LEU A 452 -28.27 -22.89 13.27
N LEU A 453 -27.22 -23.26 12.55
CA LEU A 453 -26.47 -24.50 12.76
C LEU A 453 -25.00 -24.14 13.03
N ALA A 454 -24.57 -24.25 14.28
CA ALA A 454 -23.21 -23.98 14.74
C ALA A 454 -22.49 -25.21 15.30
N GLY A 455 -23.20 -26.33 15.50
CA GLY A 455 -22.64 -27.55 16.10
C GLY A 455 -21.40 -28.15 15.40
N GLY A 456 -20.71 -29.03 16.12
CA GLY A 456 -19.48 -29.70 15.69
C GLY A 456 -19.00 -30.66 16.78
N PRO A 457 -17.95 -31.46 16.58
CA PRO A 457 -17.45 -32.39 17.60
C PRO A 457 -17.15 -31.79 18.98
N GLN A 458 -16.64 -30.56 19.02
CA GLN A 458 -16.38 -29.82 20.27
C GLN A 458 -17.54 -28.88 20.70
N GLY A 459 -18.69 -28.95 20.02
CA GLY A 459 -19.77 -27.96 20.15
C GLY A 459 -19.44 -26.65 19.43
N GLY A 460 -20.43 -25.76 19.30
CA GLY A 460 -20.28 -24.41 18.76
C GLY A 460 -21.07 -23.37 19.56
N GLU A 461 -21.30 -22.19 19.01
CA GLU A 461 -21.87 -21.06 19.74
C GLU A 461 -22.91 -20.27 18.91
N ASN A 462 -24.03 -19.89 19.54
CA ASN A 462 -24.98 -18.92 18.98
C ASN A 462 -25.33 -17.86 20.05
N ASP A 463 -24.84 -16.65 19.86
CA ASP A 463 -25.06 -15.49 20.71
C ASP A 463 -26.02 -14.52 20.01
N LEU A 464 -27.20 -14.30 20.59
CA LEU A 464 -28.28 -13.49 20.01
C LEU A 464 -28.66 -12.36 20.97
N THR A 465 -28.47 -11.12 20.55
CA THR A 465 -28.79 -9.91 21.31
C THR A 465 -29.91 -9.11 20.64
N ALA A 466 -31.12 -9.15 21.22
CA ALA A 466 -32.21 -8.28 20.82
C ALA A 466 -32.33 -7.09 21.78
N ARG A 467 -32.42 -5.86 21.24
CA ARG A 467 -32.61 -4.63 22.03
C ARG A 467 -34.10 -4.34 22.31
N GLU A 468 -34.99 -4.89 21.49
CA GLU A 468 -36.46 -4.77 21.57
C GLU A 468 -37.17 -6.11 21.75
N GLN A 469 -37.27 -6.97 20.72
CA GLN A 469 -37.93 -8.28 20.82
C GLN A 469 -37.08 -9.39 20.21
N LEU A 470 -36.83 -10.44 21.00
CA LEU A 470 -36.28 -11.70 20.52
C LEU A 470 -37.41 -12.69 20.19
N THR A 471 -37.39 -13.26 18.98
CA THR A 471 -38.39 -14.23 18.49
C THR A 471 -37.72 -15.41 17.80
N ILE A 472 -37.85 -16.62 18.36
CA ILE A 472 -37.26 -17.86 17.87
C ILE A 472 -38.37 -18.86 17.54
N LEU A 473 -38.71 -18.95 16.25
CA LEU A 473 -39.67 -19.91 15.71
C LEU A 473 -38.98 -21.09 14.99
N GLY A 474 -37.73 -20.88 14.52
CA GLY A 474 -36.92 -21.85 13.80
C GLY A 474 -36.05 -22.75 14.70
N ASN A 475 -35.13 -23.51 14.10
CA ASN A 475 -34.18 -24.34 14.87
C ASN A 475 -32.89 -23.59 15.14
N VAL A 476 -32.37 -23.70 16.37
CA VAL A 476 -31.02 -23.26 16.75
C VAL A 476 -30.27 -24.47 17.31
N ASP A 477 -29.12 -24.81 16.74
CA ASP A 477 -28.35 -26.00 17.07
C ASP A 477 -26.86 -25.67 17.24
N ALA A 478 -26.32 -25.91 18.43
CA ALA A 478 -24.91 -25.80 18.79
C ALA A 478 -24.36 -27.13 19.36
N THR A 479 -25.04 -28.25 19.12
CA THR A 479 -24.76 -29.53 19.77
C THR A 479 -23.40 -30.13 19.41
N THR A 480 -22.86 -30.95 20.32
CA THR A 480 -21.73 -31.83 20.01
C THR A 480 -22.17 -32.96 19.09
N THR A 481 -21.62 -33.05 17.88
CA THR A 481 -21.99 -34.08 16.90
C THR A 481 -21.25 -35.42 17.07
N GLY A 482 -20.25 -35.47 17.95
CA GLY A 482 -19.57 -36.69 18.40
C GLY A 482 -18.11 -36.44 18.78
N GLY A 483 -17.68 -36.94 19.93
CA GLY A 483 -16.33 -36.75 20.46
C GLY A 483 -16.20 -37.28 21.89
N THR A 484 -15.01 -37.17 22.50
CA THR A 484 -14.78 -37.51 23.91
C THR A 484 -14.91 -36.31 24.87
N ALA A 485 -15.15 -35.11 24.34
CA ALA A 485 -15.38 -33.89 25.12
C ALA A 485 -16.79 -33.89 25.74
N PRO A 486 -16.96 -33.63 27.05
CA PRO A 486 -18.23 -33.80 27.76
C PRO A 486 -19.08 -32.51 27.88
N ALA A 487 -18.84 -31.50 27.05
CA ALA A 487 -19.56 -30.22 27.08
C ALA A 487 -20.29 -30.01 25.75
N ASP A 488 -21.63 -29.93 25.79
CA ASP A 488 -22.41 -29.39 24.68
C ASP A 488 -21.99 -27.92 24.41
N GLY A 489 -22.21 -27.43 23.19
CA GLY A 489 -21.98 -26.02 22.84
C GLY A 489 -22.90 -25.04 23.58
N VAL A 490 -22.93 -23.78 23.16
CA VAL A 490 -23.61 -22.71 23.92
C VAL A 490 -24.60 -21.95 23.04
N ASN A 491 -25.78 -21.69 23.59
CA ASN A 491 -26.72 -20.70 23.06
C ASN A 491 -26.91 -19.60 24.12
N ARG A 492 -26.55 -18.34 23.84
CA ARG A 492 -26.73 -17.21 24.77
C ARG A 492 -27.67 -16.17 24.18
N PHE A 493 -28.82 -15.98 24.82
CA PHE A 493 -29.83 -15.05 24.36
C PHE A 493 -29.97 -13.88 25.33
N VAL A 494 -29.66 -12.68 24.84
CA VAL A 494 -29.76 -11.41 25.56
C VAL A 494 -30.98 -10.63 25.06
N TYR A 495 -31.82 -10.15 25.99
CA TYR A 495 -33.07 -9.48 25.68
C TYR A 495 -33.45 -8.44 26.75
N PRO A 496 -34.28 -7.42 26.43
CA PRO A 496 -34.69 -6.43 27.42
C PRO A 496 -35.68 -7.04 28.42
N SER A 497 -35.44 -6.80 29.71
CA SER A 497 -36.27 -7.29 30.82
C SER A 497 -37.75 -6.87 30.76
N ARG A 498 -38.07 -5.86 29.93
CA ARG A 498 -39.44 -5.37 29.68
C ARG A 498 -40.22 -6.17 28.63
N LYS A 499 -39.55 -6.96 27.79
CA LYS A 499 -40.11 -7.80 26.71
C LYS A 499 -39.44 -9.19 26.71
N PRO A 500 -40.01 -10.19 27.40
CA PRO A 500 -39.49 -11.55 27.37
C PRO A 500 -39.40 -12.15 25.96
N PRO A 501 -38.47 -13.09 25.70
CA PRO A 501 -38.29 -13.68 24.39
C PRO A 501 -39.45 -14.62 24.04
N SER A 502 -39.85 -14.64 22.77
CA SER A 502 -40.85 -15.57 22.24
C SER A 502 -40.15 -16.77 21.60
N ILE A 503 -39.97 -17.85 22.35
CA ILE A 503 -39.30 -19.08 21.88
C ILE A 503 -40.34 -20.18 21.72
N SER A 504 -40.58 -20.61 20.48
CA SER A 504 -41.41 -21.78 20.15
C SER A 504 -40.71 -22.79 19.26
N GLY A 505 -39.57 -22.42 18.66
CA GLY A 505 -38.69 -23.31 17.92
C GLY A 505 -37.80 -24.16 18.83
N SER A 506 -37.12 -25.15 18.25
CA SER A 506 -36.14 -25.97 18.97
C SER A 506 -34.83 -25.22 19.16
N VAL A 507 -34.28 -25.28 20.37
CA VAL A 507 -32.97 -24.69 20.71
C VAL A 507 -32.18 -25.73 21.47
N THR A 508 -31.07 -26.18 20.90
CA THR A 508 -30.27 -27.31 21.42
C THR A 508 -28.79 -26.95 21.45
N PRO A 509 -28.08 -27.09 22.58
CA PRO A 509 -28.63 -27.30 23.93
C PRO A 509 -29.50 -26.12 24.40
N SER A 510 -30.20 -26.27 25.52
CA SER A 510 -31.10 -25.25 26.06
C SER A 510 -30.41 -23.89 26.25
N PRO A 511 -31.05 -22.77 25.86
CA PRO A 511 -30.38 -21.47 25.87
C PRO A 511 -30.21 -20.90 27.28
N SER A 512 -29.08 -20.24 27.49
CA SER A 512 -28.89 -19.33 28.61
C SER A 512 -29.61 -18.01 28.31
N LEU A 513 -30.51 -17.59 29.21
CA LEU A 513 -31.40 -16.44 29.02
C LEU A 513 -30.97 -15.28 29.93
N THR A 514 -30.48 -14.20 29.34
CA THR A 514 -30.01 -13.00 30.06
C THR A 514 -30.94 -11.81 29.83
N ALA A 515 -31.77 -11.50 30.83
CA ALA A 515 -32.60 -10.30 30.83
C ALA A 515 -31.78 -9.08 31.26
N MET A 516 -31.74 -8.02 30.46
CA MET A 516 -31.05 -6.77 30.77
C MET A 516 -32.01 -5.56 30.86
N PRO A 517 -31.75 -4.58 31.73
CA PRO A 517 -32.50 -3.33 31.72
C PRO A 517 -32.20 -2.54 30.44
N THR A 518 -33.08 -1.60 30.09
CA THR A 518 -32.87 -0.68 28.96
C THR A 518 -32.11 0.57 29.42
N CYS A 519 -31.18 1.07 28.60
CA CYS A 519 -30.43 2.27 28.90
C CYS A 519 -31.30 3.53 28.75
N THR A 520 -31.01 4.54 29.57
CA THR A 520 -31.71 5.84 29.58
C THR A 520 -30.76 7.02 29.33
N SER A 521 -29.46 6.75 29.18
CA SER A 521 -28.41 7.72 28.88
C SER A 521 -27.14 7.00 28.38
N ALA A 522 -26.29 7.72 27.64
CA ALA A 522 -25.03 7.20 27.09
C ALA A 522 -24.04 6.73 28.17
N THR A 523 -24.14 7.23 29.40
CA THR A 523 -23.25 6.88 30.53
C THR A 523 -23.70 5.64 31.31
N GLN A 524 -24.83 5.03 30.97
CA GLN A 524 -25.37 3.88 31.69
C GLN A 524 -24.75 2.57 31.15
N SER A 525 -24.13 1.78 32.03
CA SER A 525 -23.53 0.48 31.68
C SER A 525 -24.33 -0.69 32.26
N GLY A 526 -24.22 -1.87 31.65
CA GLY A 526 -24.98 -3.06 32.06
C GLY A 526 -26.45 -3.04 31.64
N CYS A 527 -26.78 -2.30 30.58
CA CYS A 527 -28.10 -2.21 29.98
C CYS A 527 -28.00 -2.38 28.45
N LEU A 528 -29.12 -2.67 27.80
CA LEU A 528 -29.25 -2.64 26.35
C LEU A 528 -29.63 -1.22 25.93
N VAL A 529 -28.89 -0.66 24.96
CA VAL A 529 -29.28 0.60 24.32
C VAL A 529 -30.64 0.38 23.64
N PRO A 530 -31.69 1.15 23.98
CA PRO A 530 -32.98 1.06 23.28
C PRO A 530 -32.81 1.42 21.81
N CYS A 531 -33.73 0.95 20.97
CA CYS A 531 -33.78 1.41 19.59
C CYS A 531 -34.59 2.71 19.48
N PRO A 532 -34.14 3.67 18.66
CA PRO A 532 -34.85 4.93 18.48
C PRO A 532 -36.22 4.68 17.83
N THR A 533 -37.24 5.43 18.23
CA THR A 533 -38.63 5.33 17.76
C THR A 533 -39.00 6.58 16.96
N CYS A 534 -38.21 6.85 15.92
CA CYS A 534 -38.31 8.09 15.13
C CYS A 534 -39.70 8.33 14.56
N GLY A 535 -40.17 9.56 14.73
CA GLY A 535 -41.45 10.04 14.23
C GLY A 535 -42.53 10.27 15.28
N ASN A 536 -42.23 10.04 16.57
CA ASN A 536 -43.24 9.95 17.62
C ASN A 536 -43.51 11.30 18.35
N GLY A 537 -42.60 12.26 18.20
CA GLY A 537 -42.60 13.59 18.83
C GLY A 537 -41.92 13.66 20.19
N VAL A 538 -41.13 12.66 20.60
CA VAL A 538 -40.52 12.58 21.93
C VAL A 538 -39.08 12.11 21.82
N VAL A 539 -38.14 13.03 22.00
CA VAL A 539 -36.69 12.72 22.04
C VAL A 539 -36.38 11.81 23.24
N GLU A 540 -36.17 10.53 22.99
CA GLU A 540 -35.75 9.52 23.97
C GLU A 540 -34.36 8.98 23.66
N PHE A 541 -33.51 8.69 24.65
CA PHE A 541 -32.17 8.13 24.37
C PHE A 541 -32.28 6.86 23.49
N PRO A 542 -31.49 6.67 22.40
CA PRO A 542 -30.30 7.41 21.95
C PRO A 542 -30.57 8.53 20.92
N GLU A 543 -31.81 8.97 20.77
CA GLU A 543 -32.21 10.07 19.89
C GLU A 543 -31.60 11.39 20.36
N THR A 544 -31.20 12.24 19.41
CA THR A 544 -30.81 13.64 19.67
C THR A 544 -31.84 14.64 19.14
N CYS A 545 -32.79 14.18 18.32
CA CYS A 545 -33.96 14.90 17.86
C CYS A 545 -35.12 13.93 17.58
N ASP A 546 -36.34 14.45 17.50
CA ASP A 546 -37.50 13.73 16.96
C ASP A 546 -38.54 14.73 16.42
N THR A 547 -39.20 14.37 15.32
CA THR A 547 -40.18 15.18 14.57
C THR A 547 -41.46 14.39 14.37
N VAL A 548 -42.63 14.95 14.68
CA VAL A 548 -43.91 14.24 14.54
C VAL A 548 -44.22 13.92 13.07
N GLY A 549 -44.21 12.63 12.71
CA GLY A 549 -44.44 12.14 11.33
C GLY A 549 -43.38 11.11 10.92
N THR A 550 -43.34 10.69 9.66
CA THR A 550 -42.15 9.97 9.16
C THR A 550 -41.02 10.99 8.99
N PRO A 551 -39.87 10.87 9.68
CA PRO A 551 -38.76 11.80 9.49
C PRO A 551 -38.34 11.77 8.02
N GLN A 552 -38.08 12.94 7.45
CA GLN A 552 -37.54 13.07 6.11
C GLN A 552 -36.12 13.59 6.21
N SER A 553 -35.23 13.13 5.34
CA SER A 553 -33.92 13.77 5.31
C SER A 553 -34.07 15.24 4.93
N CYS A 554 -33.33 16.09 5.62
CA CYS A 554 -33.31 17.55 5.52
C CYS A 554 -34.49 18.29 6.18
N ASP A 555 -35.21 17.66 7.10
CA ASP A 555 -36.19 18.36 7.97
C ASP A 555 -35.58 18.89 9.28
N GLY A 556 -34.32 18.54 9.55
CA GLY A 556 -33.59 18.87 10.78
C GLY A 556 -33.44 17.66 11.72
N CYS A 557 -34.16 16.57 11.45
CA CYS A 557 -34.00 15.31 12.15
C CYS A 557 -33.97 14.11 11.18
N SER A 558 -32.85 13.41 11.16
CA SER A 558 -32.65 12.30 10.23
C SER A 558 -33.64 11.17 10.47
N VAL A 559 -33.75 10.29 9.46
CA VAL A 559 -34.43 8.97 9.55
C VAL A 559 -33.88 8.04 10.66
N PHE A 560 -32.86 8.51 11.38
CA PHE A 560 -32.10 7.86 12.45
C PHE A 560 -32.26 8.57 13.81
N CYS A 561 -33.12 9.59 13.91
CA CYS A 561 -33.31 10.43 15.09
C CYS A 561 -32.05 11.20 15.53
N GLN A 562 -31.11 11.40 14.61
CA GLN A 562 -29.92 12.21 14.84
C GLN A 562 -30.09 13.58 14.21
N VAL A 563 -29.71 14.64 14.94
CA VAL A 563 -29.77 16.03 14.47
C VAL A 563 -29.03 16.13 13.14
N GLU A 564 -29.75 16.53 12.09
CA GLU A 564 -29.12 16.72 10.78
C GLU A 564 -28.38 18.06 10.76
N ASN A 565 -27.06 17.97 10.84
CA ASN A 565 -26.18 19.07 10.49
C ASN A 565 -25.30 18.62 9.32
N CYS A 566 -25.59 19.12 8.13
CA CYS A 566 -24.79 18.84 6.94
C CYS A 566 -23.52 19.68 6.82
N ASN A 567 -23.17 20.46 7.83
CA ASN A 567 -21.91 21.20 7.86
C ASN A 567 -20.75 20.27 8.21
N ASP A 568 -19.86 19.99 7.25
CA ASP A 568 -18.65 19.17 7.44
C ASP A 568 -17.48 19.95 8.08
N ALA A 569 -17.73 21.22 8.44
CA ALA A 569 -16.75 22.21 8.91
C ALA A 569 -15.64 22.56 7.90
N ASN A 570 -15.74 22.13 6.65
CA ASN A 570 -14.81 22.46 5.59
C ASN A 570 -15.30 23.70 4.83
N VAL A 571 -14.61 24.83 5.03
CA VAL A 571 -14.87 26.10 4.33
C VAL A 571 -14.71 25.99 2.79
N CYS A 572 -14.04 24.95 2.29
CA CYS A 572 -13.92 24.67 0.86
C CYS A 572 -15.02 23.79 0.26
N THR A 573 -16.03 23.42 1.05
CA THR A 573 -17.28 22.83 0.57
C THR A 573 -18.45 23.77 0.84
N SER A 574 -19.47 23.65 0.00
CA SER A 574 -20.77 24.30 0.18
C SER A 574 -21.76 23.22 0.57
N ASP A 575 -22.19 23.28 1.83
CA ASP A 575 -23.06 22.30 2.41
C ASP A 575 -24.51 22.57 2.03
N SER A 576 -25.15 21.55 1.46
CA SER A 576 -26.54 21.57 1.07
C SER A 576 -27.20 20.28 1.49
N CYS A 577 -28.39 20.36 2.09
CA CYS A 577 -29.17 19.16 2.38
C CYS A 577 -30.17 18.93 1.24
N SER A 578 -30.12 17.74 0.65
CA SER A 578 -31.03 17.28 -0.41
C SER A 578 -31.99 16.21 0.13
N PRO A 579 -33.32 16.43 0.11
CA PRO A 579 -34.29 15.44 0.61
C PRO A 579 -34.26 14.06 -0.06
N SER A 580 -33.55 13.93 -1.18
CA SER A 580 -33.37 12.65 -1.90
C SER A 580 -31.93 12.13 -1.92
N LEU A 581 -30.94 12.88 -1.39
CA LEU A 581 -29.51 12.50 -1.41
C LEU A 581 -28.80 12.74 -0.05
N GLY A 582 -29.52 13.21 0.98
CA GLY A 582 -28.95 13.54 2.28
C GLY A 582 -28.06 14.78 2.27
N CYS A 583 -27.07 14.81 3.15
CA CYS A 583 -26.06 15.86 3.22
C CYS A 583 -25.13 15.81 2.02
N ARG A 584 -24.99 16.94 1.32
CA ARG A 584 -24.21 17.10 0.11
C ARG A 584 -23.22 18.25 0.25
N HIS A 585 -21.95 17.89 0.33
CA HIS A 585 -20.79 18.77 0.42
C HIS A 585 -20.23 18.99 -0.98
N VAL A 586 -20.22 20.23 -1.48
CA VAL A 586 -19.82 20.52 -2.86
C VAL A 586 -18.67 21.50 -2.87
N ALA A 587 -17.53 21.09 -3.43
CA ALA A 587 -16.36 21.95 -3.59
C ALA A 587 -16.77 23.35 -4.10
N VAL A 588 -16.44 24.38 -3.31
CA VAL A 588 -16.60 25.77 -3.73
C VAL A 588 -15.60 26.06 -4.87
N PRO A 589 -15.82 27.10 -5.70
CA PRO A 589 -14.91 27.41 -6.80
C PRO A 589 -13.46 27.60 -6.34
N ASP A 590 -12.52 27.04 -7.10
CA ASP A 590 -11.09 27.18 -6.83
C ASP A 590 -10.69 28.67 -6.71
N GLY A 591 -9.81 28.99 -5.76
CA GLY A 591 -9.43 30.36 -5.42
C GLY A 591 -10.34 31.06 -4.41
N THR A 592 -11.40 30.41 -3.92
CA THR A 592 -12.17 30.89 -2.76
C THR A 592 -11.27 30.90 -1.51
N SER A 593 -11.29 31.98 -0.72
CA SER A 593 -10.45 32.11 0.48
C SER A 593 -10.91 31.20 1.61
N CYS A 594 -9.99 30.47 2.24
CA CYS A 594 -10.31 29.46 3.25
C CYS A 594 -9.46 29.55 4.53
N SER A 595 -9.01 30.75 4.89
CA SER A 595 -7.96 30.91 5.91
C SER A 595 -8.24 30.21 7.24
N ASP A 596 -7.24 29.46 7.70
CA ASP A 596 -7.21 28.71 8.96
C ASP A 596 -6.87 29.62 10.17
N GLY A 597 -6.58 30.90 9.92
CA GLY A 597 -6.17 31.88 10.92
C GLY A 597 -4.67 31.91 11.21
N ASN A 598 -3.87 31.13 10.48
CA ASN A 598 -2.43 31.23 10.46
C ASN A 598 -2.01 32.19 9.33
N VAL A 599 -1.22 33.22 9.65
CA VAL A 599 -0.73 34.21 8.66
C VAL A 599 0.67 33.88 8.15
N CYS A 600 1.33 32.87 8.72
CA CYS A 600 2.71 32.51 8.41
C CYS A 600 2.86 31.56 7.21
N ASN A 601 1.81 30.81 6.88
CA ASN A 601 1.67 29.89 5.74
C ASN A 601 1.06 30.56 4.49
N GLY A 602 0.73 31.86 4.54
CA GLY A 602 0.30 32.64 3.38
C GLY A 602 -1.21 32.92 3.37
N ASN A 603 -1.77 33.24 2.20
CA ASN A 603 -3.23 33.34 2.04
C ASN A 603 -3.75 32.00 1.53
N GLU A 604 -4.52 31.28 2.34
CA GLU A 604 -5.07 29.98 1.96
C GLU A 604 -6.18 30.10 0.90
N GLN A 605 -6.19 29.18 -0.06
CA GLN A 605 -7.20 29.11 -1.12
C GLN A 605 -7.69 27.68 -1.33
N CYS A 606 -8.99 27.56 -1.60
CA CYS A 606 -9.59 26.29 -1.98
C CYS A 606 -9.08 25.83 -3.34
N ALA A 607 -8.74 24.55 -3.44
CA ALA A 607 -8.53 23.83 -4.68
C ALA A 607 -9.14 22.42 -4.56
N ASN A 608 -10.00 22.02 -5.49
CA ASN A 608 -10.67 20.71 -5.49
C ASN A 608 -11.36 20.37 -4.14
N GLY A 609 -11.95 21.36 -3.46
CA GLY A 609 -12.64 21.16 -2.18
C GLY A 609 -11.72 21.03 -0.95
N THR A 610 -10.40 21.14 -1.11
CA THR A 610 -9.43 21.18 -0.01
C THR A 610 -8.84 22.57 0.14
N CYS A 611 -8.60 23.02 1.37
CA CYS A 611 -7.92 24.29 1.62
C CYS A 611 -6.40 24.10 1.51
N LEU A 612 -5.76 24.77 0.55
CA LEU A 612 -4.31 24.72 0.35
C LEU A 612 -3.63 25.94 0.99
N THR A 613 -2.51 25.69 1.67
CA THR A 613 -1.65 26.72 2.22
C THR A 613 -1.01 27.58 1.12
N GLY A 614 -0.87 28.86 1.39
CA GLY A 614 -0.32 29.83 0.45
C GLY A 614 1.21 29.82 0.37
N VAL A 615 1.77 30.93 -0.12
CA VAL A 615 3.22 31.20 -0.05
C VAL A 615 3.56 31.70 1.37
N PRO A 616 4.46 31.05 2.12
CA PRO A 616 4.79 31.44 3.48
C PRO A 616 5.26 32.89 3.63
N LEU A 617 4.92 33.50 4.77
CA LEU A 617 5.29 34.87 5.10
C LEU A 617 6.79 34.94 5.43
N ASN A 618 7.57 35.59 4.58
CA ASN A 618 9.00 35.77 4.81
C ASN A 618 9.24 36.85 5.89
N CYS A 619 9.73 36.41 7.05
CA CYS A 619 10.00 37.25 8.21
C CYS A 619 11.50 37.53 8.43
N SER A 620 12.39 37.26 7.46
CA SER A 620 13.83 37.41 7.69
C SER A 620 14.36 38.82 7.51
N ASP A 621 15.24 39.25 8.42
CA ASP A 621 16.01 40.51 8.29
C ASP A 621 17.33 40.34 7.51
N ASN A 622 17.66 39.10 7.10
CA ASN A 622 18.94 38.71 6.47
C ASN A 622 20.17 38.82 7.39
N ASN A 623 20.01 38.89 8.71
CA ASN A 623 21.12 38.77 9.66
C ASN A 623 21.19 37.33 10.21
N PRO A 624 22.25 36.56 9.91
CA PRO A 624 22.38 35.16 10.39
C PRO A 624 22.60 35.04 11.90
N CYS A 625 22.83 36.15 12.62
CA CYS A 625 22.91 36.18 14.07
C CYS A 625 21.59 36.59 14.77
N THR A 626 20.47 36.63 14.04
CA THR A 626 19.12 36.79 14.60
C THR A 626 18.24 35.58 14.30
N LEU A 627 17.25 35.37 15.16
CA LEU A 627 16.14 34.45 14.94
C LEU A 627 14.96 35.25 14.38
N ASP A 628 14.31 34.68 13.37
CA ASP A 628 13.23 35.30 12.59
C ASP A 628 11.86 34.61 12.84
N PRO A 629 11.32 34.59 14.08
CA PRO A 629 10.09 33.87 14.38
C PRO A 629 8.86 34.53 13.75
N CYS A 630 8.03 33.72 13.09
CA CYS A 630 6.68 34.10 12.68
C CYS A 630 5.66 33.54 13.67
N ASP A 631 4.83 34.40 14.26
CA ASP A 631 3.70 34.00 15.10
C ASP A 631 2.46 33.75 14.23
N PRO A 632 1.78 32.60 14.36
CA PRO A 632 0.64 32.26 13.50
C PRO A 632 -0.48 33.29 13.46
N THR A 633 -0.70 34.09 14.51
CA THR A 633 -1.80 35.07 14.54
C THR A 633 -1.31 36.51 14.38
N ALA A 634 -0.10 36.82 14.86
CA ALA A 634 0.48 38.17 14.85
C ALA A 634 1.49 38.42 13.73
N GLY A 635 1.85 37.40 12.94
CA GLY A 635 2.83 37.48 11.86
C GLY A 635 4.27 37.61 12.35
N CYS A 636 5.13 38.24 11.55
CA CYS A 636 6.55 38.41 11.86
C CYS A 636 6.76 39.09 13.21
N GLN A 637 7.39 38.40 14.15
CA GLN A 637 7.71 38.91 15.48
C GLN A 637 9.04 39.67 15.47
N PRO A 638 9.33 40.49 16.51
CA PRO A 638 10.62 41.16 16.63
C PRO A 638 11.77 40.15 16.71
N HIS A 639 12.76 40.33 15.83
CA HIS A 639 13.97 39.50 15.77
C HIS A 639 14.70 39.46 17.11
N THR A 640 15.24 38.29 17.48
CA THR A 640 15.98 38.09 18.74
C THR A 640 17.37 37.51 18.48
N PRO A 641 18.41 37.82 19.29
CA PRO A 641 19.75 37.27 19.09
C PRO A 641 19.81 35.74 19.04
N ALA A 642 20.49 35.21 18.02
CA ALA A 642 20.89 33.81 17.96
C ALA A 642 21.94 33.51 19.04
N GLY A 643 22.08 32.22 19.41
CA GLY A 643 22.98 31.77 20.46
C GLY A 643 24.45 32.08 20.20
N ALA A 644 25.22 32.27 21.28
CA ALA A 644 26.67 32.43 21.18
C ALA A 644 27.31 31.17 20.60
N GLY A 645 28.12 31.31 19.55
CA GLY A 645 28.76 30.21 18.83
C GLY A 645 28.02 29.74 17.56
N THR A 646 26.84 30.27 17.22
CA THR A 646 26.22 30.04 15.91
C THR A 646 27.15 30.54 14.80
N THR A 647 27.39 29.74 13.76
CA THR A 647 28.27 30.10 12.64
C THR A 647 27.69 31.24 11.82
N CYS A 648 28.52 32.21 11.46
CA CYS A 648 28.14 33.35 10.62
C CYS A 648 29.27 33.71 9.64
N SER A 649 29.16 34.87 8.97
CA SER A 649 30.20 35.45 8.11
C SER A 649 30.33 36.93 8.42
N ASP A 650 31.53 37.41 8.74
CA ASP A 650 31.81 38.84 8.89
C ASP A 650 32.05 39.55 7.53
N ASN A 651 32.05 38.77 6.44
CA ASN A 651 32.35 39.16 5.06
C ASN A 651 33.80 39.63 4.79
N ASN A 652 34.76 39.27 5.66
CA ASN A 652 36.18 39.49 5.45
C ASN A 652 36.84 38.21 4.91
N ALA A 653 37.38 38.28 3.69
CA ALA A 653 37.94 37.11 3.01
C ALA A 653 39.25 36.57 3.65
N CYS A 654 39.86 37.34 4.56
CA CYS A 654 41.07 36.96 5.29
C CYS A 654 40.79 36.34 6.68
N THR A 655 39.52 36.11 7.07
CA THR A 655 39.12 35.39 8.29
C THR A 655 38.40 34.07 7.97
N ILE A 656 38.47 33.10 8.89
CA ILE A 656 37.81 31.80 8.79
C ILE A 656 37.23 31.35 10.14
N GLY A 657 35.98 30.88 10.14
CA GLY A 657 35.30 30.38 11.34
C GLY A 657 34.65 31.47 12.19
N ASP A 658 33.98 32.44 11.56
CA ASP A 658 33.28 33.53 12.24
C ASP A 658 32.07 32.99 13.03
N SER A 659 31.76 33.58 14.17
CA SER A 659 30.68 33.12 15.06
C SER A 659 29.93 34.25 15.76
N CYS A 660 28.64 34.04 15.99
CA CYS A 660 27.78 35.00 16.68
C CYS A 660 28.16 35.08 18.17
N ASP A 661 28.17 36.29 18.74
CA ASP A 661 28.53 36.54 20.15
C ASP A 661 27.40 36.35 21.16
N GLY A 662 26.20 35.95 20.71
CA GLY A 662 25.00 35.86 21.55
C GLY A 662 24.30 37.20 21.80
N SER A 663 24.79 38.31 21.23
CA SER A 663 24.15 39.63 21.26
C SER A 663 23.52 40.05 19.93
N GLY A 664 23.67 39.21 18.90
CA GLY A 664 23.14 39.46 17.55
C GLY A 664 24.21 39.93 16.54
N THR A 665 25.50 39.90 16.93
CA THR A 665 26.62 40.36 16.10
C THR A 665 27.53 39.20 15.72
N CYS A 666 27.96 39.15 14.45
CA CYS A 666 28.96 38.21 13.98
C CYS A 666 30.38 38.68 14.33
N GLN A 667 31.21 37.81 14.91
CA GLN A 667 32.58 38.10 15.30
C GLN A 667 33.59 37.35 14.41
N PRO A 668 34.67 38.00 13.95
CA PRO A 668 35.68 37.41 13.07
C PRO A 668 36.41 36.21 13.69
N GLY A 669 36.64 35.19 12.87
CA GLY A 669 37.41 33.99 13.20
C GLY A 669 38.94 34.15 13.01
N GLY A 670 39.61 33.03 12.76
CA GLY A 670 41.08 32.95 12.66
C GLY A 670 41.62 33.47 11.31
N PRO A 671 42.89 33.93 11.24
CA PRO A 671 43.46 34.52 10.03
C PRO A 671 43.80 33.48 8.94
N ARG A 672 43.46 33.81 7.69
CA ARG A 672 43.73 33.02 6.48
C ARG A 672 45.17 33.19 5.98
N VAL A 673 45.82 32.09 5.59
CA VAL A 673 47.19 32.09 5.03
C VAL A 673 47.15 32.17 3.50
N CYS A 674 48.02 33.00 2.90
CA CYS A 674 48.07 33.27 1.46
C CYS A 674 49.49 33.13 0.91
N ASN A 675 49.71 32.16 0.02
CA ASN A 675 50.96 31.88 -0.70
C ASN A 675 50.60 31.17 -2.02
N ASP A 676 51.14 31.61 -3.16
CA ASP A 676 50.82 31.05 -4.50
C ASP A 676 51.87 30.08 -5.07
N GLY A 677 53.00 29.93 -4.38
CA GLY A 677 54.09 29.03 -4.76
C GLY A 677 54.92 29.45 -5.97
N ARG A 678 54.76 30.66 -6.53
CA ARG A 678 55.53 31.11 -7.70
C ARG A 678 56.81 31.84 -7.29
N GLU A 679 57.96 31.41 -7.79
CA GLU A 679 59.25 31.99 -7.37
C GLU A 679 59.48 33.45 -7.80
N CYS A 680 58.72 33.93 -8.79
CA CYS A 680 58.83 35.30 -9.29
C CYS A 680 57.74 36.26 -8.77
N THR A 681 56.95 35.87 -7.77
CA THR A 681 55.92 36.72 -7.12
C THR A 681 56.29 37.12 -5.67
N THR A 682 55.36 37.76 -4.96
CA THR A 682 55.44 38.19 -3.56
C THR A 682 54.00 38.34 -3.05
N ASP A 683 53.69 37.69 -1.93
CA ASP A 683 52.33 37.25 -1.60
C ASP A 683 51.77 37.91 -0.32
N THR A 684 50.49 38.30 -0.34
CA THR A 684 49.80 39.03 0.73
C THR A 684 48.29 38.68 0.79
N CYS A 685 47.58 39.04 1.88
CA CYS A 685 46.11 38.92 1.98
C CYS A 685 45.46 40.31 2.02
N ASP A 686 44.47 40.54 1.16
CA ASP A 686 43.61 41.73 1.07
C ASP A 686 42.23 41.38 1.67
N PRO A 687 41.74 42.10 2.69
CA PRO A 687 40.48 41.76 3.38
C PRO A 687 39.22 41.67 2.50
N VAL A 688 39.24 42.28 1.31
CA VAL A 688 38.11 42.30 0.36
C VAL A 688 38.34 41.30 -0.78
N ARG A 689 39.60 41.03 -1.17
CA ARG A 689 39.94 40.19 -2.34
C ARG A 689 40.50 38.82 -2.01
N GLY A 690 40.81 38.54 -0.74
CA GLY A 690 41.59 37.37 -0.37
C GLY A 690 43.05 37.52 -0.79
N CYS A 691 43.68 36.46 -1.29
CA CYS A 691 45.11 36.45 -1.57
C CYS A 691 45.51 37.28 -2.82
N VAL A 692 46.63 38.02 -2.73
CA VAL A 692 47.16 38.93 -3.77
C VAL A 692 48.67 38.75 -3.94
N PHE A 693 49.13 38.66 -5.19
CA PHE A 693 50.49 38.24 -5.58
C PHE A 693 51.14 39.21 -6.61
N THR A 694 52.43 39.55 -6.51
CA THR A 694 53.09 40.61 -7.34
C THR A 694 54.53 40.31 -7.82
N ASN A 695 54.88 40.67 -9.07
CA ASN A 695 56.04 40.15 -9.83
C ASN A 695 57.44 40.81 -9.54
N ARG A 696 58.55 40.04 -9.70
CA ARG A 696 59.98 40.47 -9.57
C ARG A 696 60.83 40.30 -10.85
N THR A 697 62.10 40.76 -10.86
CA THR A 697 63.08 40.63 -11.97
C THR A 697 64.46 40.13 -11.53
N GLY A 698 65.12 39.26 -12.31
CA GLY A 698 66.45 38.70 -12.05
C GLY A 698 66.90 37.68 -13.12
N SER A 699 67.81 36.77 -12.77
CA SER A 699 68.00 35.50 -13.50
C SER A 699 66.96 34.47 -13.04
N CYS A 700 66.48 33.64 -13.96
CA CYS A 700 65.55 32.54 -13.69
C CYS A 700 66.18 31.19 -14.03
N THR A 701 65.42 30.12 -13.78
CA THR A 701 65.71 28.74 -14.17
C THR A 701 65.92 28.61 -15.68
N ASP A 702 66.96 27.84 -16.03
CA ASP A 702 67.38 27.45 -17.39
C ASP A 702 66.26 26.67 -18.12
N ASP A 703 66.02 26.94 -19.42
CA ASP A 703 64.98 26.24 -20.20
C ASP A 703 65.44 24.91 -20.83
N GLY A 704 66.74 24.60 -20.76
CA GLY A 704 67.33 23.38 -21.28
C GLY A 704 67.40 23.29 -22.82
N ASN A 705 67.04 24.34 -23.55
CA ASN A 705 67.08 24.34 -25.01
C ASN A 705 68.44 24.86 -25.53
N THR A 706 69.23 23.94 -26.08
CA THR A 706 70.58 24.18 -26.63
C THR A 706 70.62 25.18 -27.80
N CYS A 707 69.47 25.56 -28.37
CA CYS A 707 69.34 26.60 -29.39
C CYS A 707 68.81 27.96 -28.82
N THR A 708 68.71 28.20 -27.48
CA THR A 708 68.30 29.49 -26.80
C THR A 708 69.14 29.92 -25.56
N ALA A 709 68.74 30.94 -24.74
CA ALA A 709 69.42 31.44 -23.52
C ALA A 709 68.58 32.36 -22.55
N ASP A 710 68.69 32.28 -21.22
CA ASP A 710 67.57 32.59 -20.28
C ASP A 710 67.65 33.88 -19.40
N VAL A 711 66.56 34.68 -19.30
CA VAL A 711 66.44 35.90 -18.44
C VAL A 711 64.99 36.20 -17.96
N CYS A 712 64.76 36.69 -16.73
CA CYS A 712 63.41 37.10 -16.27
C CYS A 712 62.92 38.40 -16.94
N SER A 713 61.67 38.42 -17.42
CA SER A 713 60.98 39.62 -17.87
C SER A 713 59.46 39.53 -17.63
N GLY A 714 58.85 40.60 -17.13
CA GLY A 714 57.39 40.69 -16.92
C GLY A 714 56.81 39.80 -15.81
N GLY A 715 57.65 39.10 -15.03
CA GLY A 715 57.24 38.10 -14.03
C GLY A 715 57.35 36.64 -14.49
N ASN A 716 57.81 36.41 -15.72
CA ASN A 716 58.11 35.09 -16.29
C ASN A 716 59.57 35.03 -16.79
N CYS A 717 60.06 33.84 -17.16
CA CYS A 717 61.37 33.65 -17.81
C CYS A 717 61.26 33.80 -19.35
N THR A 718 62.36 34.16 -20.04
CA THR A 718 62.37 34.45 -21.50
C THR A 718 63.71 34.09 -22.18
N HIS A 719 63.66 33.62 -23.45
CA HIS A 719 64.74 32.85 -24.11
C HIS A 719 64.88 33.12 -25.65
N PRO A 720 66.03 33.61 -26.22
CA PRO A 720 66.22 33.90 -27.65
C PRO A 720 67.32 33.07 -28.40
N THR A 721 67.28 33.00 -29.75
CA THR A 721 67.73 31.85 -30.58
C THR A 721 69.14 31.84 -31.26
N GLN A 722 69.60 30.64 -31.67
CA GLN A 722 70.91 30.27 -32.29
C GLN A 722 70.86 29.89 -33.81
N PRO A 723 72.01 29.72 -34.52
CA PRO A 723 72.09 29.55 -35.99
C PRO A 723 71.79 28.16 -36.61
N ASP A 724 71.30 28.21 -37.86
CA ASP A 724 70.81 27.08 -38.66
C ASP A 724 71.88 26.09 -39.19
N GLY A 725 71.52 24.81 -39.26
CA GLY A 725 72.34 23.69 -39.72
C GLY A 725 73.16 23.01 -38.63
N THR A 726 73.10 23.51 -37.39
CA THR A 726 73.76 22.91 -36.23
C THR A 726 73.07 21.59 -35.87
N ALA A 727 73.85 20.52 -35.66
CA ALA A 727 73.30 19.23 -35.22
C ALA A 727 72.68 19.36 -33.83
N CYS A 728 71.47 18.86 -33.69
CA CYS A 728 70.69 18.88 -32.46
C CYS A 728 69.85 17.60 -32.38
N ASP A 729 69.46 17.28 -31.16
CA ASP A 729 68.42 16.32 -30.82
C ASP A 729 67.25 17.22 -30.36
N ASP A 730 66.08 17.14 -31.02
CA ASP A 730 64.89 17.91 -30.64
C ASP A 730 64.22 17.34 -29.38
N GLY A 731 64.81 16.31 -28.79
CA GLY A 731 64.28 15.56 -27.67
C GLY A 731 63.31 14.47 -28.11
N ALA A 732 62.86 14.48 -29.36
CA ALA A 732 61.88 13.55 -29.89
C ALA A 732 62.53 12.17 -30.09
N PHE A 733 61.89 11.13 -29.57
CA PHE A 733 62.37 9.75 -29.67
C PHE A 733 61.83 9.05 -30.91
N CYS A 734 60.60 9.33 -31.30
CA CYS A 734 59.91 8.72 -32.40
C CYS A 734 60.28 9.32 -33.74
N THR A 735 61.05 10.41 -33.78
CA THR A 735 61.90 10.75 -34.94
C THR A 735 63.36 10.37 -34.69
N VAL A 736 64.14 10.30 -35.78
CA VAL A 736 65.60 10.21 -35.74
C VAL A 736 66.26 10.99 -36.89
N ASN A 737 67.36 11.70 -36.59
CA ASN A 737 68.31 12.43 -37.46
C ASN A 737 67.92 13.90 -37.80
N GLU A 738 67.91 14.77 -36.80
CA GLU A 738 67.42 16.17 -36.83
C GLU A 738 68.53 17.25 -36.94
N ALA A 739 68.15 18.52 -37.24
CA ALA A 739 69.05 19.70 -37.28
C ALA A 739 68.34 21.04 -36.94
N CYS A 740 69.06 22.03 -36.38
CA CYS A 740 68.45 23.33 -35.97
C CYS A 740 68.17 24.22 -37.21
N HIS A 741 66.99 24.81 -37.29
CA HIS A 741 66.57 25.76 -38.32
C HIS A 741 65.61 26.81 -37.72
N GLY A 742 65.86 28.10 -37.95
CA GLY A 742 65.08 29.20 -37.36
C GLY A 742 65.17 29.29 -35.83
N GLY A 743 66.15 28.63 -35.21
CA GLY A 743 66.26 28.51 -33.75
C GLY A 743 65.50 27.34 -33.12
N SER A 744 64.93 26.42 -33.90
CA SER A 744 64.27 25.18 -33.43
C SER A 744 64.87 23.96 -34.12
N CYS A 745 64.98 22.85 -33.40
CA CYS A 745 65.46 21.59 -33.97
C CYS A 745 64.34 20.89 -34.77
N SER A 746 64.62 20.34 -35.95
CA SER A 746 63.66 19.58 -36.77
C SER A 746 64.32 18.75 -37.90
N GLY A 747 63.65 17.69 -38.39
CA GLY A 747 63.98 17.06 -39.69
C GLY A 747 64.01 15.53 -39.78
N GLY A 748 63.67 14.79 -38.71
CA GLY A 748 63.82 13.33 -38.66
C GLY A 748 62.74 12.47 -39.31
N VAL A 749 62.90 11.14 -39.21
CA VAL A 749 62.04 10.11 -39.84
C VAL A 749 61.34 9.22 -38.78
N PRO A 750 60.07 8.80 -38.93
CA PRO A 750 59.33 8.10 -37.88
C PRO A 750 59.82 6.69 -37.49
N ARG A 751 59.74 6.38 -36.19
CA ARG A 751 60.06 5.09 -35.53
C ARG A 751 58.82 4.18 -35.44
N SER A 752 59.02 2.87 -35.52
CA SER A 752 57.95 1.83 -35.57
C SER A 752 57.81 1.08 -34.24
N CYS A 753 56.57 0.80 -33.80
CA CYS A 753 56.27 0.49 -32.38
C CYS A 753 55.19 -0.57 -32.05
N ASP A 754 54.63 -1.30 -33.02
CA ASP A 754 53.61 -2.37 -32.83
C ASP A 754 54.10 -3.53 -31.90
N ASP A 755 53.28 -3.96 -30.93
CA ASP A 755 53.59 -5.05 -29.98
C ASP A 755 52.71 -6.31 -30.09
N GLY A 756 51.58 -6.23 -30.80
CA GLY A 756 50.67 -7.35 -31.06
C GLY A 756 49.60 -7.65 -30.01
N ASN A 757 49.34 -6.78 -29.04
CA ASN A 757 48.22 -6.90 -28.10
C ASN A 757 46.94 -6.19 -28.61
N ALA A 758 45.76 -6.68 -28.22
CA ALA A 758 44.46 -6.17 -28.70
C ALA A 758 43.79 -5.17 -27.74
N CYS A 759 44.31 -5.01 -26.51
CA CYS A 759 43.79 -4.05 -25.52
C CYS A 759 44.62 -2.76 -25.42
N THR A 760 45.66 -2.63 -26.26
CA THR A 760 46.50 -1.44 -26.39
C THR A 760 46.23 -0.75 -27.72
N THR A 761 46.43 0.57 -27.75
CA THR A 761 46.55 1.36 -28.98
C THR A 761 48.00 1.75 -29.15
N ASP A 762 48.70 1.02 -30.02
CA ASP A 762 50.15 1.15 -30.17
C ASP A 762 50.51 2.44 -30.91
N SER A 763 51.19 3.33 -30.20
CA SER A 763 51.62 4.63 -30.69
C SER A 763 53.06 4.88 -30.27
N CYS A 764 53.81 5.67 -31.03
CA CYS A 764 55.12 6.11 -30.56
C CYS A 764 54.93 7.44 -29.81
N ASP A 765 55.25 7.45 -28.52
CA ASP A 765 55.18 8.66 -27.70
C ASP A 765 56.55 9.34 -27.61
N GLU A 766 56.64 10.49 -28.26
CA GLU A 766 57.78 11.38 -28.24
C GLU A 766 58.19 11.78 -26.81
N THR A 767 57.21 11.90 -25.92
CA THR A 767 57.34 12.40 -24.55
C THR A 767 57.95 11.35 -23.61
N ALA A 768 57.46 10.11 -23.68
CA ALA A 768 57.95 8.99 -22.87
C ALA A 768 59.34 8.49 -23.31
N LYS A 769 59.82 8.94 -24.47
CA LYS A 769 60.95 8.38 -25.21
C LYS A 769 60.86 6.85 -25.34
N ALA A 770 59.67 6.38 -25.70
CA ALA A 770 59.36 4.96 -25.80
C ALA A 770 58.34 4.68 -26.92
N CYS A 771 58.32 3.43 -27.39
CA CYS A 771 57.12 2.89 -28.00
C CYS A 771 56.09 2.69 -26.89
N VAL A 772 54.91 3.30 -27.02
CA VAL A 772 53.88 3.28 -25.98
C VAL A 772 52.64 2.57 -26.52
N ASN A 773 52.45 1.38 -25.98
CA ASN A 773 51.33 0.51 -26.28
C ASN A 773 50.26 0.90 -25.27
N SER A 774 49.63 2.07 -25.48
CA SER A 774 48.74 2.69 -24.51
C SER A 774 47.55 1.77 -24.26
N PRO A 775 47.34 1.24 -23.05
CA PRO A 775 46.05 0.65 -22.69
C PRO A 775 44.96 1.70 -22.91
N LEU A 776 43.74 1.25 -23.25
CA LEU A 776 42.60 2.16 -23.29
C LEU A 776 42.35 2.66 -21.86
N GLY A 777 42.75 3.91 -21.57
CA GLY A 777 43.02 4.46 -20.23
C GLY A 777 41.82 4.74 -19.32
N SER A 778 40.93 3.76 -19.21
CA SER A 778 40.05 3.46 -18.07
C SER A 778 39.41 2.10 -18.36
N CYS A 779 40.23 1.05 -18.50
CA CYS A 779 39.73 -0.31 -18.73
C CYS A 779 39.60 -1.02 -17.38
N CYS A 780 38.47 -0.77 -16.72
CA CYS A 780 38.22 -1.33 -15.40
C CYS A 780 38.33 -2.87 -15.43
N GLY A 781 39.15 -3.41 -14.54
CA GLY A 781 39.49 -4.82 -14.46
C GLY A 781 40.85 -5.20 -15.02
N ASN A 782 41.85 -4.31 -14.96
CA ASN A 782 43.22 -4.60 -15.39
C ASN A 782 44.17 -5.01 -14.23
N GLY A 783 43.76 -4.80 -12.97
CA GLY A 783 44.47 -5.14 -11.74
C GLY A 783 45.30 -4.00 -11.13
N VAL A 784 45.17 -2.77 -11.65
CA VAL A 784 45.95 -1.59 -11.26
C VAL A 784 45.03 -0.37 -11.21
N THR A 785 44.80 0.19 -10.02
CA THR A 785 43.96 1.39 -9.86
C THR A 785 44.66 2.64 -10.41
N GLU A 786 44.13 3.22 -11.48
CA GLU A 786 44.70 4.38 -12.19
C GLU A 786 44.09 5.74 -11.75
N PRO A 787 44.73 6.90 -12.03
CA PRO A 787 44.22 8.21 -11.63
C PRO A 787 42.89 8.59 -12.31
N GLY A 788 41.79 8.36 -11.60
CA GLY A 788 40.41 8.54 -12.09
C GLY A 788 39.49 7.40 -11.67
N GLU A 789 40.09 6.26 -11.30
CA GLU A 789 39.44 5.08 -10.75
C GLU A 789 39.49 5.14 -9.22
N GLU A 790 38.41 4.72 -8.54
CA GLU A 790 38.38 4.59 -7.08
C GLU A 790 38.92 3.22 -6.62
N CYS A 791 38.93 2.23 -7.53
CA CYS A 791 39.38 0.86 -7.36
C CYS A 791 39.72 0.24 -8.72
N ASP A 792 40.46 -0.87 -8.73
CA ASP A 792 40.48 -1.86 -9.82
C ASP A 792 40.90 -3.21 -9.18
N ASP A 793 40.16 -4.30 -9.43
CA ASP A 793 40.41 -5.63 -8.86
C ASP A 793 40.81 -6.70 -9.90
N GLY A 794 41.09 -6.30 -11.15
CA GLY A 794 41.57 -7.19 -12.19
C GLY A 794 40.49 -7.99 -12.92
N ASN A 795 39.21 -7.63 -12.78
CA ASN A 795 38.14 -8.23 -13.56
C ASN A 795 36.95 -7.30 -13.85
N THR A 796 35.96 -7.78 -14.60
CA THR A 796 34.78 -6.99 -15.05
C THR A 796 33.47 -7.48 -14.43
N SER A 797 33.53 -7.80 -13.14
CA SER A 797 32.37 -8.09 -12.30
C SER A 797 31.83 -6.80 -11.66
N ASN A 798 30.58 -6.85 -11.18
CA ASN A 798 29.99 -5.82 -10.31
C ASN A 798 29.64 -6.42 -8.92
N THR A 799 30.05 -7.66 -8.64
CA THR A 799 29.66 -8.44 -7.45
C THR A 799 30.81 -8.67 -6.48
N ASP A 800 31.81 -7.80 -6.53
CA ASP A 800 33.07 -7.78 -5.80
C ASP A 800 33.48 -6.31 -5.57
N ALA A 801 34.65 -6.07 -4.98
CA ALA A 801 34.99 -4.78 -4.38
C ALA A 801 35.06 -3.59 -5.36
N CYS A 802 35.08 -3.84 -6.66
CA CYS A 802 35.10 -2.82 -7.69
C CYS A 802 34.01 -3.05 -8.74
N LEU A 803 33.22 -2.02 -9.05
CA LEU A 803 32.29 -2.07 -10.17
C LEU A 803 33.04 -1.95 -11.51
N THR A 804 32.48 -2.49 -12.59
CA THR A 804 32.94 -2.27 -13.99
C THR A 804 33.07 -0.81 -14.44
N THR A 805 32.58 0.15 -13.64
CA THR A 805 32.73 1.60 -13.82
C THR A 805 33.92 2.20 -13.05
N CYS A 806 34.71 1.35 -12.36
CA CYS A 806 35.84 1.71 -11.51
C CYS A 806 35.50 2.72 -10.39
N VAL A 807 34.31 2.51 -9.83
CA VAL A 807 33.83 3.08 -8.58
C VAL A 807 33.86 1.96 -7.54
N ALA A 808 34.30 2.26 -6.32
CA ALA A 808 34.32 1.27 -5.25
C ALA A 808 32.88 0.85 -4.96
N ALA A 809 32.61 -0.46 -4.98
CA ALA A 809 31.27 -0.97 -4.75
C ALA A 809 30.81 -0.63 -3.32
N ARG A 810 29.58 -0.14 -3.20
CA ARG A 810 29.04 0.52 -2.01
C ARG A 810 27.55 0.28 -1.91
N CYS A 811 27.12 -0.15 -0.72
CA CYS A 811 25.72 -0.23 -0.36
C CYS A 811 24.89 0.98 -0.85
N GLY A 812 23.87 0.71 -1.67
CA GLY A 812 23.03 1.69 -2.34
C GLY A 812 23.42 1.98 -3.80
N ASP A 813 24.38 1.27 -4.38
CA ASP A 813 24.77 1.42 -5.79
C ASP A 813 23.93 0.54 -6.76
N GLY A 814 23.23 -0.47 -6.22
CA GLY A 814 22.33 -1.34 -6.96
C GLY A 814 22.96 -2.65 -7.46
N PHE A 815 24.17 -2.98 -7.02
CA PHE A 815 24.82 -4.28 -7.24
C PHE A 815 25.19 -4.92 -5.90
N VAL A 816 25.19 -6.26 -5.83
CA VAL A 816 25.46 -6.99 -4.57
C VAL A 816 26.89 -7.52 -4.55
N GLN A 817 27.72 -6.98 -3.66
CA GLN A 817 29.06 -7.51 -3.38
C GLN A 817 29.00 -8.85 -2.63
N THR A 818 29.39 -9.90 -3.34
CA THR A 818 29.34 -11.28 -2.86
C THR A 818 30.18 -11.49 -1.60
N GLY A 819 29.50 -11.64 -0.45
CA GLY A 819 30.14 -11.88 0.84
C GLY A 819 30.62 -10.62 1.58
N VAL A 820 30.26 -9.42 1.08
CA VAL A 820 30.38 -8.15 1.81
C VAL A 820 28.99 -7.64 2.20
N GLU A 821 28.02 -7.76 1.30
CA GLU A 821 26.62 -7.42 1.54
C GLU A 821 25.66 -8.53 1.08
N GLU A 822 24.45 -8.55 1.65
CA GLU A 822 23.48 -9.62 1.45
C GLU A 822 22.34 -9.20 0.49
N CYS A 823 22.14 -7.90 0.31
CA CYS A 823 21.19 -7.32 -0.63
C CYS A 823 21.63 -5.91 -1.06
N ASP A 824 21.23 -5.47 -2.24
CA ASP A 824 21.29 -4.06 -2.63
C ASP A 824 20.19 -3.78 -3.68
N LEU A 825 19.29 -2.84 -3.38
CA LEU A 825 18.20 -2.37 -4.25
C LEU A 825 18.44 -0.92 -4.73
N GLY A 826 19.68 -0.43 -4.60
CA GLY A 826 20.12 0.91 -4.94
C GLY A 826 19.37 1.97 -4.13
N ALA A 827 18.80 2.95 -4.85
CA ALA A 827 17.96 3.99 -4.26
C ALA A 827 16.65 3.49 -3.62
N GLN A 828 16.33 2.19 -3.68
CA GLN A 828 15.19 1.58 -2.99
C GLN A 828 15.55 0.98 -1.61
N ASN A 829 16.84 0.96 -1.23
CA ASN A 829 17.25 0.59 0.13
C ASN A 829 16.59 1.54 1.15
N SER A 830 15.97 0.98 2.18
CA SER A 830 15.07 1.73 3.06
C SER A 830 15.07 1.18 4.47
N ASN A 831 14.89 2.09 5.44
CA ASN A 831 14.69 1.76 6.86
C ASN A 831 13.21 1.91 7.26
N ALA A 832 12.30 1.81 6.28
CA ALA A 832 10.88 1.65 6.55
C ALA A 832 10.58 0.21 7.04
N PRO A 833 9.56 0.00 7.89
CA PRO A 833 9.14 -1.33 8.30
C PRO A 833 8.86 -2.25 7.11
N ASN A 834 9.32 -3.50 7.21
CA ASN A 834 9.23 -4.56 6.20
C ASN A 834 9.95 -4.23 4.86
N ALA A 835 10.92 -3.31 4.87
CA ALA A 835 11.77 -3.06 3.71
C ALA A 835 12.72 -4.24 3.45
N ALA A 836 12.67 -4.80 2.23
CA ALA A 836 13.42 -5.99 1.83
C ALA A 836 14.94 -5.85 1.88
N CYS A 837 15.47 -4.61 1.83
CA CYS A 837 16.89 -4.32 2.02
C CYS A 837 17.06 -3.00 2.77
N ARG A 838 17.91 -3.01 3.80
CA ARG A 838 18.20 -1.85 4.65
C ARG A 838 19.21 -0.91 4.02
N THR A 839 19.33 0.30 4.56
CA THR A 839 20.38 1.25 4.14
C THR A 839 21.80 0.84 4.54
N ASP A 840 21.97 -0.31 5.20
CA ASP A 840 23.27 -0.96 5.46
C ASP A 840 23.44 -2.30 4.70
N CYS A 841 22.60 -2.55 3.69
CA CYS A 841 22.71 -3.65 2.71
C CYS A 841 22.74 -5.07 3.31
N HIS A 842 22.12 -5.18 4.47
CA HIS A 842 21.64 -6.44 5.02
C HIS A 842 20.11 -6.50 4.85
N PRO A 843 19.52 -7.69 4.73
CA PRO A 843 18.09 -7.87 4.86
C PRO A 843 17.62 -7.46 6.27
N GLN A 844 16.31 -7.31 6.40
CA GLN A 844 15.59 -7.32 7.68
C GLN A 844 16.16 -8.34 8.66
N ARG A 845 16.52 -7.86 9.86
CA ARG A 845 17.20 -8.66 10.89
C ARG A 845 16.94 -8.07 12.27
N CYS A 846 16.82 -8.95 13.25
CA CYS A 846 16.69 -8.54 14.62
C CYS A 846 17.92 -7.77 15.13
N GLY A 847 17.67 -6.64 15.78
CA GLY A 847 18.62 -5.72 16.36
C GLY A 847 19.10 -4.62 15.41
N ASP A 848 18.32 -4.25 14.39
CA ASP A 848 18.67 -3.17 13.44
C ASP A 848 18.00 -1.81 13.75
N GLY A 849 17.09 -1.79 14.71
CA GLY A 849 16.36 -0.61 15.20
C GLY A 849 15.01 -0.38 14.54
N ILE A 850 14.56 -1.26 13.66
CA ILE A 850 13.33 -1.18 12.88
C ILE A 850 12.53 -2.46 13.12
N VAL A 851 11.20 -2.37 13.25
CA VAL A 851 10.36 -3.55 13.56
C VAL A 851 9.73 -4.10 12.28
N ASP A 852 10.09 -5.31 11.86
CA ASP A 852 9.47 -6.00 10.72
C ASP A 852 8.35 -6.96 11.16
N ASP A 853 7.17 -6.40 11.38
CA ASP A 853 6.00 -7.15 11.87
C ASP A 853 5.49 -8.20 10.87
N GLN A 854 5.71 -8.02 9.57
CA GLN A 854 5.39 -9.02 8.53
C GLN A 854 6.43 -10.15 8.45
N HIS A 855 7.63 -9.97 9.03
CA HIS A 855 8.64 -11.02 9.18
C HIS A 855 8.64 -11.68 10.57
N GLY A 856 7.68 -11.31 11.43
CA GLY A 856 7.42 -11.98 12.71
C GLY A 856 8.09 -11.34 13.93
N GLU A 857 8.72 -10.18 13.76
CA GLU A 857 9.29 -9.42 14.87
C GLU A 857 8.19 -8.75 15.70
N GLN A 858 8.41 -8.67 17.02
CA GLN A 858 7.45 -8.11 17.98
C GLN A 858 7.95 -6.81 18.61
N CYS A 859 9.25 -6.56 18.48
CA CYS A 859 10.04 -5.41 18.89
C CYS A 859 11.32 -5.40 18.07
N ASP A 860 12.03 -4.28 18.11
CA ASP A 860 13.46 -4.17 17.85
C ASP A 860 13.95 -2.99 18.71
N ASP A 861 15.10 -3.12 19.39
CA ASP A 861 15.71 -2.07 20.22
C ASP A 861 17.12 -1.66 19.76
N GLY A 862 17.48 -1.99 18.52
CA GLY A 862 18.74 -1.66 17.88
C GLY A 862 19.91 -2.54 18.31
N ASN A 863 19.63 -3.68 18.97
CA ASN A 863 20.65 -4.64 19.33
C ASN A 863 20.09 -6.07 19.57
N THR A 864 20.98 -7.03 19.86
CA THR A 864 20.63 -8.45 20.12
C THR A 864 21.06 -8.92 21.51
N THR A 865 21.12 -8.02 22.49
CA THR A 865 21.25 -8.38 23.91
C THR A 865 19.95 -9.02 24.39
N ALA A 866 20.04 -9.81 25.46
CA ALA A 866 18.85 -10.28 26.17
C ALA A 866 18.73 -9.53 27.50
N GLY A 867 17.53 -9.06 27.83
CA GLY A 867 17.14 -8.47 29.11
C GLY A 867 16.98 -6.95 29.11
N ASP A 868 17.11 -6.25 27.98
CA ASP A 868 17.09 -4.80 27.87
C ASP A 868 15.83 -4.19 27.22
N GLY A 869 15.05 -4.97 26.49
CA GLY A 869 13.73 -4.56 25.99
C GLY A 869 13.20 -5.44 24.86
N CYS A 870 14.11 -5.99 24.06
CA CYS A 870 13.84 -6.93 22.99
C CYS A 870 14.75 -8.17 23.13
N SER A 871 14.32 -9.34 22.66
CA SER A 871 15.15 -10.55 22.71
C SER A 871 16.13 -10.60 21.53
N PRO A 872 17.17 -11.46 21.59
CA PRO A 872 18.01 -11.75 20.42
C PRO A 872 17.29 -12.54 19.30
N GLN A 873 15.97 -12.69 19.38
CA GLN A 873 15.05 -13.24 18.36
C GLN A 873 13.87 -12.28 18.12
N CYS A 874 13.99 -11.03 18.54
CA CYS A 874 13.00 -9.95 18.41
C CYS A 874 11.60 -10.29 18.94
N ALA A 875 11.55 -11.14 19.97
CA ALA A 875 10.41 -11.29 20.84
C ALA A 875 10.43 -10.19 21.91
N ALA A 876 9.27 -9.60 22.20
CA ALA A 876 9.18 -8.51 23.19
C ALA A 876 9.60 -8.99 24.58
N GLU A 877 10.72 -8.44 25.07
CA GLU A 877 11.16 -8.65 26.45
C GLU A 877 10.67 -7.52 27.35
N LEU A 878 11.03 -7.60 28.62
CA LEU A 878 10.86 -6.51 29.55
C LEU A 878 12.14 -5.71 29.60
N PRO A 879 12.07 -4.36 29.60
CA PRO A 879 13.27 -3.57 29.77
C PRO A 879 13.90 -3.85 31.15
N ALA A 880 15.23 -3.77 31.26
CA ALA A 880 15.97 -4.05 32.49
C ALA A 880 15.55 -3.21 33.72
N THR A 881 14.77 -2.15 33.49
CA THR A 881 14.21 -1.24 34.49
C THR A 881 12.75 -1.53 34.86
N ALA A 882 12.12 -2.52 34.22
CA ALA A 882 10.81 -3.02 34.59
C ALA A 882 10.88 -3.94 35.82
N GLN A 883 9.98 -3.71 36.77
CA GLN A 883 9.88 -4.50 38.00
C GLN A 883 8.46 -5.06 38.15
N ARG A 884 8.36 -6.25 38.77
CA ARG A 884 7.08 -6.87 39.17
C ARG A 884 6.43 -6.02 40.25
N ILE A 885 5.10 -5.91 40.24
CA ILE A 885 4.35 -5.13 41.24
C ILE A 885 3.60 -6.09 42.15
N PRO A 886 4.29 -6.66 43.16
CA PRO A 886 3.80 -7.81 43.90
C PRO A 886 2.42 -7.61 44.45
N GLY A 887 1.68 -8.71 44.41
CA GLY A 887 0.31 -8.82 44.85
C GLY A 887 0.01 -8.48 46.31
N LYS A 888 -1.22 -8.80 46.70
CA LYS A 888 -1.73 -8.57 48.06
C LYS A 888 -2.34 -9.80 48.74
N GLY A 889 -1.95 -10.98 48.29
CA GLY A 889 -2.31 -12.27 48.86
C GLY A 889 -1.15 -12.94 49.60
N ASN A 890 -0.92 -14.21 49.30
CA ASN A 890 -0.08 -15.12 50.07
C ASN A 890 1.29 -15.34 49.39
N PRO A 891 2.43 -15.01 50.01
CA PRO A 891 3.78 -15.13 49.43
C PRO A 891 4.24 -16.52 48.94
N ALA A 892 3.39 -17.54 49.03
CA ALA A 892 3.63 -18.88 48.49
C ALA A 892 2.80 -19.20 47.22
N THR A 893 1.84 -18.36 46.83
CA THR A 893 0.91 -18.58 45.71
C THR A 893 0.63 -17.36 44.84
N ASP A 894 0.96 -16.17 45.34
CA ASP A 894 0.69 -14.83 44.79
C ASP A 894 1.87 -14.38 43.92
N CYS A 895 2.23 -15.17 42.90
CA CYS A 895 3.32 -14.88 41.95
C CYS A 895 3.17 -15.60 40.59
N ALA A 896 2.08 -16.35 40.39
CA ALA A 896 1.79 -16.99 39.12
C ALA A 896 1.38 -15.98 38.04
N LEU A 897 0.78 -14.86 38.40
CA LEU A 897 0.32 -13.84 37.45
C LEU A 897 0.43 -12.42 38.02
N GLU A 898 1.49 -11.72 37.64
CA GLU A 898 1.93 -10.44 38.20
C GLU A 898 1.74 -9.26 37.23
N TRP A 899 1.53 -8.06 37.77
CA TRP A 899 1.69 -6.83 37.00
C TRP A 899 3.17 -6.47 36.88
N ALA A 900 3.57 -5.84 35.77
CA ALA A 900 4.89 -5.22 35.66
C ALA A 900 4.79 -3.83 35.02
N MET A 901 5.70 -2.94 35.41
CA MET A 901 5.84 -1.60 34.83
C MET A 901 7.30 -1.20 34.78
N ASP A 902 7.64 -0.29 33.87
CA ASP A 902 8.95 0.34 33.79
C ASP A 902 9.11 1.39 34.91
N ARG A 903 10.22 1.32 35.66
CA ARG A 903 10.55 2.19 36.82
C ARG A 903 9.36 2.47 37.75
N PRO A 904 8.68 1.45 38.31
CA PRO A 904 7.53 1.67 39.18
C PRO A 904 7.94 2.39 40.46
N ALA A 905 7.03 3.20 41.01
CA ALA A 905 7.21 3.79 42.33
C ALA A 905 7.34 2.69 43.40
N VAL A 906 8.52 2.60 44.00
CA VAL A 906 8.85 1.64 45.06
C VAL A 906 8.59 2.21 46.47
N ASP A 907 8.44 1.31 47.45
CA ASP A 907 8.42 1.66 48.87
C ASP A 907 9.84 1.87 49.44
N SER A 908 9.94 2.13 50.74
CA SER A 908 11.21 2.36 51.44
C SER A 908 12.15 1.13 51.53
N LYS A 909 11.73 -0.03 51.02
CA LYS A 909 12.52 -1.25 50.91
C LYS A 909 12.87 -1.60 49.45
N GLY A 910 12.48 -0.76 48.49
CA GLY A 910 12.66 -1.04 47.07
C GLY A 910 11.62 -2.00 46.48
N VAL A 911 10.48 -2.24 47.16
CA VAL A 911 9.41 -3.10 46.63
C VAL A 911 8.41 -2.24 45.85
N PRO A 912 8.11 -2.56 44.58
CA PRO A 912 7.16 -1.79 43.77
C PRO A 912 5.76 -1.71 44.37
N SER A 913 5.14 -0.53 44.27
CA SER A 913 3.84 -0.28 44.88
C SER A 913 2.68 -0.57 43.93
N ILE A 914 1.64 -1.26 44.42
CA ILE A 914 0.33 -1.35 43.74
C ILE A 914 -0.40 0.00 43.53
N LYS A 915 0.22 1.13 43.87
CA LYS A 915 -0.32 2.50 43.70
C LYS A 915 0.69 3.39 42.97
N GLN A 916 0.59 3.41 41.66
CA GLN A 916 1.45 4.18 40.78
C GLN A 916 0.87 5.57 40.56
N LYS A 917 1.69 6.61 40.71
CA LYS A 917 1.28 8.01 40.57
C LYS A 917 2.18 8.68 39.55
N CYS A 918 1.57 9.33 38.58
CA CYS A 918 2.26 10.22 37.67
C CYS A 918 1.62 11.61 37.68
N LYS A 919 2.39 12.63 37.31
CA LYS A 919 1.88 13.96 37.02
C LYS A 919 1.85 14.18 35.50
N ASP A 920 0.73 14.72 35.03
CA ASP A 920 0.48 15.14 33.64
C ASP A 920 1.64 15.97 33.10
N GLY A 921 2.18 15.57 31.94
CA GLY A 921 3.31 16.23 31.28
C GLY A 921 4.67 16.11 32.01
N THR A 922 4.87 15.05 32.82
CA THR A 922 6.18 14.75 33.44
C THR A 922 6.76 13.42 32.94
N SER A 923 8.01 13.09 33.26
CA SER A 923 8.75 11.95 32.68
C SER A 923 8.20 10.54 32.98
N CYS A 924 7.11 10.42 33.75
CA CYS A 924 6.38 9.16 33.96
C CYS A 924 5.12 9.04 33.09
N ASP A 925 4.80 10.10 32.34
CA ASP A 925 3.67 10.21 31.44
C ASP A 925 4.19 9.95 30.03
N THR A 926 3.82 8.81 29.47
CA THR A 926 4.29 8.39 28.14
C THR A 926 3.42 8.94 27.00
N GLY A 927 2.47 9.82 27.31
CA GLY A 927 1.59 10.46 26.32
C GLY A 927 1.94 11.93 26.08
N THR A 928 1.34 12.51 25.04
CA THR A 928 1.47 13.93 24.68
C THR A 928 0.17 14.73 24.93
N THR A 929 -0.89 14.07 25.39
CA THR A 929 -2.22 14.66 25.60
C THR A 929 -2.31 15.38 26.94
N ALA A 930 -2.25 16.71 26.94
CA ALA A 930 -2.44 17.51 28.15
C ALA A 930 -3.79 17.17 28.84
N GLY A 931 -3.75 16.90 30.14
CA GLY A 931 -4.89 16.51 30.94
C GLY A 931 -5.09 15.00 31.11
N GLU A 932 -4.19 14.16 30.59
CA GLU A 932 -4.28 12.70 30.66
C GLU A 932 -2.90 12.04 30.77
N CYS A 933 -2.67 11.29 31.86
CA CYS A 933 -1.42 10.56 32.03
C CYS A 933 -1.50 9.18 31.37
N THR A 934 -0.50 8.81 30.58
CA THR A 934 -0.36 7.49 29.97
C THR A 934 0.68 6.67 30.74
N PHE A 935 0.32 5.42 31.07
CA PHE A 935 1.18 4.48 31.79
C PHE A 935 1.49 3.24 30.94
N SER A 936 2.77 2.88 30.84
CA SER A 936 3.21 1.60 30.24
C SER A 936 3.12 0.46 31.26
N VAL A 937 2.33 -0.58 30.96
CA VAL A 937 2.03 -1.71 31.85
C VAL A 937 2.11 -3.04 31.10
N TRP A 938 2.65 -4.07 31.74
CA TRP A 938 2.72 -5.45 31.24
C TRP A 938 2.01 -6.39 32.22
N ILE A 939 1.63 -7.58 31.74
CA ILE A 939 1.18 -8.69 32.58
C ILE A 939 2.15 -9.85 32.36
N CYS A 940 2.58 -10.46 33.45
CA CYS A 940 3.59 -11.52 33.47
C CYS A 940 3.00 -12.80 34.07
N ALA A 941 3.07 -13.89 33.32
CA ALA A 941 2.60 -15.21 33.75
C ALA A 941 3.77 -16.14 34.03
N ASN A 942 3.58 -17.02 35.01
CA ASN A 942 4.55 -18.02 35.46
C ASN A 942 5.89 -17.46 35.94
N ASN A 943 5.95 -16.16 36.26
CA ASN A 943 7.21 -15.47 36.48
C ASN A 943 7.69 -15.57 37.93
N THR A 944 8.95 -15.94 38.14
CA THR A 944 9.50 -16.07 39.50
C THR A 944 9.85 -14.69 40.09
N ASP A 945 8.94 -14.07 40.84
CA ASP A 945 9.18 -12.77 41.49
C ASP A 945 10.32 -12.86 42.55
N PRO A 946 11.44 -12.12 42.38
CA PRO A 946 12.52 -12.05 43.37
C PRO A 946 12.10 -11.53 44.74
N HIS A 947 11.00 -10.77 44.84
CA HIS A 947 10.43 -10.28 46.10
C HIS A 947 9.61 -11.36 46.84
N LEU A 948 9.19 -12.43 46.15
CA LEU A 948 8.40 -13.55 46.68
C LEU A 948 9.10 -14.91 46.47
N PRO A 949 10.35 -15.10 46.96
CA PRO A 949 11.23 -16.23 46.61
C PRO A 949 10.74 -17.62 47.09
N THR A 950 9.67 -17.65 47.90
CA THR A 950 8.96 -18.86 48.34
C THR A 950 7.93 -19.36 47.34
N CYS A 951 7.49 -18.51 46.41
CA CYS A 951 6.55 -18.83 45.37
C CYS A 951 7.32 -19.18 44.08
N ARG A 952 6.97 -20.30 43.45
CA ARG A 952 7.71 -20.87 42.30
C ARG A 952 6.74 -21.44 41.26
N PRO A 953 6.33 -20.65 40.25
CA PRO A 953 5.59 -21.16 39.10
C PRO A 953 6.51 -22.06 38.25
N GLY A 954 5.94 -22.91 37.40
CA GLY A 954 6.68 -23.76 36.43
C GLY A 954 7.65 -24.81 37.01
N ALA A 955 8.02 -24.75 38.30
CA ALA A 955 9.12 -25.49 38.92
C ALA A 955 8.84 -26.98 39.22
N GLY A 956 8.39 -27.73 38.21
CA GLY A 956 8.17 -29.18 38.29
C GLY A 956 7.20 -29.58 39.41
N SER A 957 7.37 -30.77 39.99
CA SER A 957 6.49 -31.30 41.05
C SER A 957 6.52 -30.54 42.39
N SER A 958 7.40 -29.54 42.53
CA SER A 958 7.60 -28.76 43.77
C SER A 958 7.02 -27.34 43.71
N GLY A 959 6.60 -26.87 42.53
CA GLY A 959 6.04 -25.52 42.33
C GLY A 959 4.51 -25.42 42.39
N ILE A 960 3.98 -24.22 42.18
CA ILE A 960 2.52 -23.93 42.17
C ILE A 960 1.82 -24.24 40.84
N GLY A 961 2.56 -24.77 39.86
CA GLY A 961 2.05 -25.08 38.53
C GLY A 961 2.32 -23.97 37.51
N THR A 962 1.69 -24.11 36.35
CA THR A 962 1.76 -23.20 35.21
C THR A 962 0.37 -22.62 34.95
N VAL A 963 0.24 -21.30 34.79
CA VAL A 963 -0.99 -20.59 34.40
C VAL A 963 -1.54 -21.17 33.11
N VAL A 964 -2.79 -21.65 33.17
CA VAL A 964 -3.55 -22.18 32.02
C VAL A 964 -4.78 -21.33 31.68
N SER A 965 -5.07 -20.31 32.49
CA SER A 965 -6.13 -19.33 32.22
C SER A 965 -5.84 -18.02 32.95
N ALA A 966 -6.17 -16.89 32.30
CA ALA A 966 -6.06 -15.56 32.87
C ALA A 966 -7.27 -14.69 32.46
N ASP A 967 -7.73 -13.83 33.35
CA ASP A 967 -8.84 -12.89 33.11
C ASP A 967 -8.55 -11.51 33.73
N VAL A 968 -8.75 -10.44 32.97
CA VAL A 968 -8.67 -9.05 33.46
C VAL A 968 -10.02 -8.63 34.01
N SER A 969 -10.27 -8.87 35.30
CA SER A 969 -11.61 -8.69 35.88
C SER A 969 -12.15 -7.25 35.71
N LYS A 970 -13.42 -7.15 35.31
CA LYS A 970 -14.11 -5.91 34.92
C LYS A 970 -13.92 -4.75 35.92
N PRO A 971 -13.70 -3.50 35.45
CA PRO A 971 -13.92 -2.32 36.27
C PRO A 971 -15.37 -2.32 36.80
N SER A 972 -15.59 -1.82 38.02
CA SER A 972 -16.96 -1.58 38.49
C SER A 972 -17.63 -0.52 37.62
N THR A 973 -18.94 -0.68 37.40
CA THR A 973 -19.81 0.09 36.46
C THR A 973 -19.84 1.62 36.61
N ALA A 974 -19.10 2.18 37.58
CA ALA A 974 -18.96 3.62 37.82
C ALA A 974 -17.77 4.29 37.08
N GLU A 975 -16.93 3.53 36.37
CA GLU A 975 -15.75 4.03 35.62
C GLU A 975 -15.83 3.71 34.11
N ALA A 976 -17.03 3.42 33.59
CA ALA A 976 -17.25 2.97 32.21
C ALA A 976 -17.37 4.14 31.20
N GLY A 977 -16.23 4.74 30.86
CA GLY A 977 -16.02 5.36 29.55
C GLY A 977 -15.03 4.50 28.77
N VAL A 978 -15.52 3.46 28.10
CA VAL A 978 -14.66 2.43 27.49
C VAL A 978 -14.26 2.88 26.08
N ARG A 979 -12.99 3.25 25.91
CA ARG A 979 -12.37 3.42 24.59
C ARG A 979 -12.09 2.02 23.98
N PRO A 980 -12.15 1.84 22.64
CA PRO A 980 -11.96 0.54 21.98
C PRO A 980 -10.68 -0.21 22.39
N GLU A 981 -9.61 0.53 22.70
CA GLU A 981 -8.32 0.03 23.18
C GLU A 981 -8.39 -0.92 24.40
N ASP A 982 -9.32 -0.70 25.34
CA ASP A 982 -9.42 -1.54 26.56
C ASP A 982 -9.96 -2.96 26.24
N ALA A 983 -10.66 -3.14 25.11
CA ALA A 983 -11.13 -4.44 24.63
C ALA A 983 -10.04 -5.20 23.85
N ALA A 984 -9.33 -4.51 22.95
CA ALA A 984 -8.21 -5.09 22.21
C ALA A 984 -7.09 -5.59 23.14
N ASN A 985 -6.73 -4.81 24.17
CA ASN A 985 -5.75 -5.20 25.19
C ASN A 985 -6.18 -6.46 25.99
N ARG A 986 -7.49 -6.68 26.18
CA ARG A 986 -8.02 -7.91 26.81
C ARG A 986 -7.87 -9.12 25.87
N GLN A 987 -8.20 -8.95 24.59
CA GLN A 987 -8.21 -10.03 23.61
C GLN A 987 -6.79 -10.55 23.32
N GLU A 988 -5.81 -9.65 23.17
CA GLU A 988 -4.40 -10.02 22.96
C GLU A 988 -3.79 -10.74 24.18
N LEU A 989 -4.19 -10.38 25.41
CA LEU A 989 -3.73 -11.09 26.62
C LEU A 989 -4.22 -12.54 26.67
N LEU A 990 -5.49 -12.80 26.30
CA LEU A 990 -6.00 -14.17 26.19
C LEU A 990 -5.26 -14.94 25.09
N ARG A 991 -5.02 -14.30 23.93
CA ARG A 991 -4.29 -14.89 22.80
C ARG A 991 -2.88 -15.34 23.21
N ALA A 992 -2.13 -14.47 23.89
CA ALA A 992 -0.76 -14.76 24.30
C ALA A 992 -0.67 -15.82 25.41
N THR A 993 -1.67 -15.91 26.30
CA THR A 993 -1.72 -16.96 27.35
C THR A 993 -1.99 -18.36 26.78
N LEU A 994 -2.61 -18.45 25.60
CA LEU A 994 -2.97 -19.72 24.95
C LEU A 994 -1.89 -20.22 23.96
N ALA A 995 -1.05 -19.34 23.42
CA ALA A 995 -0.12 -19.65 22.33
C ALA A 995 1.10 -20.50 22.71
N THR A 996 1.52 -20.55 23.98
CA THR A 996 2.88 -21.00 24.36
C THR A 996 2.93 -22.34 25.12
N GLN A 997 2.20 -23.38 24.68
CA GLN A 997 2.34 -24.74 25.25
C GLN A 997 3.66 -25.47 24.89
N ALA A 998 4.65 -24.76 24.32
CA ALA A 998 5.97 -25.30 23.96
C ALA A 998 7.13 -24.89 24.91
N SER A 999 6.88 -24.01 25.91
CA SER A 999 7.87 -23.49 26.91
C SER A 999 8.88 -22.47 26.35
N PRO A 1000 9.23 -21.38 27.08
CA PRO A 1000 9.94 -21.41 28.37
C PRO A 1000 9.06 -21.28 29.63
N PRO A 1001 9.62 -21.30 30.87
CA PRO A 1001 8.83 -21.35 32.10
C PRO A 1001 8.26 -20.01 32.57
N ASP A 1002 8.79 -18.86 32.13
CA ASP A 1002 8.40 -17.52 32.56
C ASP A 1002 8.11 -16.66 31.31
N PHE A 1003 6.99 -15.92 31.27
CA PHE A 1003 6.58 -15.11 30.09
C PHE A 1003 5.89 -13.81 30.51
N CYS A 1004 5.99 -12.75 29.69
CA CYS A 1004 5.22 -11.52 29.84
C CYS A 1004 4.63 -11.09 28.48
N GLY A 1005 3.37 -10.66 28.50
CA GLY A 1005 2.67 -10.20 27.29
C GLY A 1005 3.16 -8.84 26.78
N ARG A 1006 2.69 -8.44 25.60
CA ARG A 1006 3.04 -7.15 24.97
C ARG A 1006 2.72 -5.96 25.89
N ARG A 1007 3.48 -4.87 25.75
CA ARG A 1007 3.32 -3.63 26.52
C ARG A 1007 1.97 -2.97 26.22
N MET A 1008 1.11 -2.84 27.24
CA MET A 1008 -0.15 -2.10 27.17
C MET A 1008 0.08 -0.62 27.55
N GLN A 1009 -0.55 0.30 26.82
CA GLN A 1009 -0.62 1.71 27.20
C GLN A 1009 -1.96 1.98 27.89
N ILE A 1010 -1.92 2.36 29.16
CA ILE A 1010 -3.11 2.62 29.98
C ILE A 1010 -3.23 4.12 30.21
N ARG A 1011 -4.16 4.74 29.48
CA ARG A 1011 -4.47 6.17 29.53
C ARG A 1011 -5.44 6.48 30.70
N VAL A 1012 -5.08 7.48 31.52
CA VAL A 1012 -5.79 7.86 32.77
C VAL A 1012 -6.08 9.37 32.78
N PRO A 1013 -7.27 9.82 32.33
CA PRO A 1013 -7.59 11.24 32.27
C PRO A 1013 -7.76 11.86 33.66
N LEU A 1014 -7.40 13.14 33.78
CA LEU A 1014 -7.75 13.95 34.96
C LEU A 1014 -9.28 14.06 35.07
N LYS A 1015 -9.79 14.04 36.31
CA LYS A 1015 -11.25 14.07 36.55
C LYS A 1015 -11.86 15.46 36.30
N ALA A 1016 -11.04 16.49 36.36
CA ALA A 1016 -11.30 17.89 36.01
C ALA A 1016 -9.96 18.66 36.08
N PRO A 1017 -9.86 19.90 35.55
CA PRO A 1017 -8.70 20.76 35.80
C PRO A 1017 -8.38 20.85 37.31
N GLY A 1018 -7.13 20.54 37.69
CA GLY A 1018 -6.71 20.51 39.10
C GLY A 1018 -7.25 19.33 39.93
N ARG A 1019 -7.88 18.30 39.34
CA ARG A 1019 -8.35 17.09 40.05
C ARG A 1019 -7.82 15.80 39.46
N LYS A 1020 -7.10 15.04 40.29
CA LYS A 1020 -6.49 13.76 39.92
C LYS A 1020 -7.46 12.75 39.27
N GLY A 1021 -6.97 12.07 38.26
CA GLY A 1021 -7.55 10.86 37.67
C GLY A 1021 -7.18 9.60 38.46
N VAL A 1022 -7.98 8.54 38.34
CA VAL A 1022 -7.68 7.21 38.91
C VAL A 1022 -8.22 6.14 37.95
N LYS A 1023 -7.44 5.09 37.67
CA LYS A 1023 -7.91 3.85 37.04
C LYS A 1023 -7.45 2.65 37.89
N THR A 1024 -8.35 1.71 38.18
CA THR A 1024 -8.02 0.47 38.90
C THR A 1024 -8.05 -0.71 37.94
N LEU A 1025 -6.93 -1.39 37.76
CA LEU A 1025 -6.79 -2.60 36.96
C LEU A 1025 -6.76 -3.83 37.88
N ARG A 1026 -7.24 -4.96 37.38
CA ARG A 1026 -7.24 -6.23 38.11
C ARG A 1026 -7.03 -7.41 37.18
N ILE A 1027 -6.14 -8.33 37.55
CA ILE A 1027 -5.91 -9.60 36.86
C ILE A 1027 -6.23 -10.77 37.77
N ARG A 1028 -6.54 -11.91 37.18
CA ARG A 1028 -6.75 -13.17 37.88
C ARG A 1028 -6.24 -14.33 37.03
N GLY A 1029 -5.28 -15.08 37.55
CA GLY A 1029 -4.73 -16.27 36.91
C GLY A 1029 -5.19 -17.55 37.61
N THR A 1030 -5.26 -18.67 36.89
CA THR A 1030 -5.38 -20.01 37.48
C THR A 1030 -4.36 -20.97 36.85
N THR A 1031 -3.62 -21.69 37.67
CA THR A 1031 -2.64 -22.69 37.23
C THR A 1031 -3.28 -24.06 36.92
N ASP A 1032 -2.54 -24.92 36.20
CA ASP A 1032 -2.84 -26.34 35.98
C ASP A 1032 -3.08 -27.11 37.30
N ARG A 1033 -2.54 -26.61 38.42
CA ARG A 1033 -2.74 -27.13 39.78
C ARG A 1033 -3.85 -26.43 40.56
N THR A 1034 -4.70 -25.68 39.89
CA THR A 1034 -5.83 -24.92 40.46
C THR A 1034 -5.44 -23.85 41.47
N VAL A 1035 -4.16 -23.42 41.50
CA VAL A 1035 -3.74 -22.27 42.30
C VAL A 1035 -4.25 -21.02 41.60
N VAL A 1036 -4.98 -20.19 42.35
CA VAL A 1036 -5.55 -18.93 41.86
C VAL A 1036 -4.71 -17.78 42.37
N ASP A 1037 -4.31 -16.91 41.46
CA ASP A 1037 -3.58 -15.66 41.72
C ASP A 1037 -4.44 -14.45 41.31
N SER A 1038 -4.34 -13.30 41.97
CA SER A 1038 -5.31 -12.19 41.78
C SER A 1038 -4.83 -10.80 42.21
N ASP A 1039 -4.18 -10.09 41.29
CA ASP A 1039 -3.58 -8.78 41.57
C ASP A 1039 -4.39 -7.56 41.17
N THR A 1040 -4.12 -6.45 41.88
CA THR A 1040 -4.77 -5.16 41.68
C THR A 1040 -3.74 -4.04 41.58
N LEU A 1041 -3.68 -3.37 40.43
CA LEU A 1041 -2.87 -2.18 40.18
C LEU A 1041 -3.75 -0.93 40.18
N LYS A 1042 -3.28 0.17 40.80
CA LYS A 1042 -3.98 1.46 40.80
C LYS A 1042 -3.09 2.57 40.25
N LEU A 1043 -3.54 3.15 39.14
CA LEU A 1043 -2.89 4.25 38.46
C LEU A 1043 -3.56 5.56 38.87
N PHE A 1044 -2.76 6.60 39.13
CA PHE A 1044 -3.22 7.93 39.53
C PHE A 1044 -2.56 8.99 38.65
N CYS A 1045 -3.35 9.68 37.82
CA CYS A 1045 -2.87 10.88 37.12
C CYS A 1045 -3.07 12.11 38.02
N LEU A 1046 -2.03 12.94 38.18
CA LEU A 1046 -2.03 14.15 39.00
C LEU A 1046 -1.90 15.39 38.09
N PRO A 1047 -2.57 16.51 38.42
CA PRO A 1047 -2.41 17.79 37.72
C PRO A 1047 -1.11 18.52 38.12
#